data_AF-A0A932LTG7-F1
#
_entry.id   AF-A0A932LTG7-F1
#
_cell.length_a   1.000
_cell.length_b   1.000
_cell.length_c   1.000
_cell.angle_alpha   90.00
_cell.angle_beta   90.00
_cell.angle_gamma   90.00
#
_symmetry.space_group_name_H-M   'P 1'
#
loop_
_entity.id
_entity.type
_entity.pdbx_description
1 polymer ?
#
loop_
_entity_poly.entity_id
_entity_poly.type
_entity_poly.pdbx_seq_one_letter_code
_entity_poly.pdbx_strand_id
1 'polypeptide(L)'
;MKCRKNLRTLFAEYNSASATDKPNTALMKLKNAVLALKNPALHPSLLISRADVAADIANDIAMGMLPPGSTLVSRYDDFVWAHHQVMMQGPNGSSGPNFAHRGPAFGPWHRELLKLYEQELQNAAGDPNLTLPYWDWTKDQSAADPGFPFTVDFLGGDGAGNPNDKVTTGAFSQASGWTLNCDEEGFGFLRRHFGGDGPGLPTPDSVRTALGITPYDSNPWNISAANLSSFRNTLEGWVGPRQIHNSVHRWVDGSMQPGTSPNDPVFFFHHCNIDRLWAVWEQKNPSAAQYLPDNSTPAANGLTRVNENMATFGRTATDRYFGVDVAPSGVVNNKAIVWYDSDLPDLNNETGGTLTFTNVPEGLTTYKAIKFKVTGCRAVNFRITGVPTGNFGLTSMGTEFVANPDDNADFFYGYVWVQLAAVAGPIANSSVDIHAYLLDQEGYFAATVGGEYPLGDFHVGLTATTVPRENNSVALVLDRSGSMADPAGGTSTKSRLLKNAVSVFNTLMLPNDEIALVSFDDLIATPAPMQAVSAGAVPPVVAGTELDPRGWTCIGGGILQGATELGLATHTNRSMVVLTDGIENRHPYVAELPAGTITNRTYAIGFGLPGDVSAAVLQQITSNTHGDLIITGNISSAEQGFNLTKYFVQVLAGVTNMNVLLDPQGSLFFGSKHVIPFDLTDADVYADVIALCPLPQLLDFTLETPSGKIIKPSTGGPNVKYATGPQVAFYRVTLPALAADPGGSHAGKWKAILSIKGKREIENLLKNRTFAAAFRDNATAESIPYSLVAHAYSNLQFDARLEQDSLKPGAKVTLRASLKEYDVPFAADATVWAEITTPDSSAMNLKLERVSTGVYSAAFTTSSAGVYPCRVRAEGYFNSSDKFTREKSLTAAVYYGDYSTTPAKGDTLCELLHCLLSGKVLTERALEKLREAGIDVKALAKCLEEHCPEPPSERTPGKPVKGRDEKRAQAETRITIKSETASRPVKRAVAKLAKVGDMTERDPEMVRMLSITGSEKGGAAAFPRVVRMFSPPEEAATTKAALREKQPKKKVKKARSRR
;
A
#
# COMPACT_ATOMS: atom_id res chain seq x y z
N MET A 1 17.94 15.56 4.34
CA MET A 1 18.73 16.27 5.37
C MET A 1 20.23 16.07 5.15
N LYS A 2 21.03 17.14 5.16
CA LYS A 2 22.50 17.05 4.97
C LYS A 2 23.20 16.82 6.31
N CYS A 3 23.55 15.57 6.59
CA CYS A 3 24.27 15.18 7.80
C CYS A 3 25.77 15.02 7.51
N ARG A 4 26.62 15.78 8.23
CA ARG A 4 28.05 15.51 8.31
C ARG A 4 28.27 14.32 9.24
N LYS A 5 28.83 13.25 8.68
CA LYS A 5 29.04 11.98 9.37
C LYS A 5 30.48 11.86 9.86
N ASN A 6 30.70 11.03 10.87
CA ASN A 6 32.05 10.61 11.24
C ASN A 6 32.73 9.90 10.06
N LEU A 7 34.00 10.22 9.79
CA LEU A 7 34.81 9.52 8.78
C LEU A 7 34.78 8.00 8.97
N ARG A 8 34.78 7.49 10.21
CA ARG A 8 34.69 6.05 10.50
C ARG A 8 33.44 5.41 9.91
N THR A 9 32.31 6.11 9.96
CA THR A 9 31.04 5.65 9.39
C THR A 9 31.17 5.51 7.87
N LEU A 10 31.75 6.51 7.20
CA LEU A 10 31.97 6.45 5.75
C LEU A 10 32.97 5.37 5.34
N PHE A 11 33.99 5.11 6.16
CA PHE A 11 34.91 3.98 5.93
C PHE A 11 34.23 2.63 6.11
N ALA A 12 33.32 2.49 7.09
CA ALA A 12 32.53 1.27 7.25
C ALA A 12 31.61 1.02 6.03
N GLU A 13 30.97 2.07 5.51
CA GLU A 13 30.20 2.02 4.26
C GLU A 13 31.08 1.63 3.07
N TYR A 14 32.26 2.25 2.92
CA TYR A 14 33.22 1.91 1.86
C TYR A 14 33.72 0.46 1.94
N ASN A 15 34.03 -0.01 3.14
CA ASN A 15 34.55 -1.37 3.34
C ASN A 15 33.47 -2.45 3.14
N SER A 16 32.19 -2.12 3.37
CA SER A 16 31.06 -3.02 3.13
C SER A 16 30.54 -2.98 1.69
N ALA A 17 30.86 -1.94 0.93
CA ALA A 17 30.48 -1.80 -0.48
C ALA A 17 31.13 -2.85 -1.37
N SER A 18 30.39 -3.29 -2.40
CA SER A 18 30.91 -4.18 -3.43
C SER A 18 32.01 -3.50 -4.24
N ALA A 19 32.87 -4.27 -4.93
CA ALA A 19 33.95 -3.70 -5.73
C ALA A 19 33.46 -2.73 -6.82
N THR A 20 32.25 -2.94 -7.37
CA THR A 20 31.63 -2.06 -8.35
C THR A 20 31.03 -0.80 -7.74
N ASP A 21 30.61 -0.85 -6.47
CA ASP A 21 29.96 0.28 -5.79
C ASP A 21 30.96 1.16 -5.05
N LYS A 22 32.12 0.64 -4.67
CA LYS A 22 33.19 1.37 -3.98
C LYS A 22 33.54 2.74 -4.59
N PRO A 23 33.67 2.89 -5.94
CA PRO A 23 33.93 4.20 -6.54
C PRO A 23 32.82 5.24 -6.31
N ASN A 24 31.59 4.78 -6.05
CA ASN A 24 30.40 5.61 -5.89
C ASN A 24 30.07 5.93 -4.43
N THR A 25 30.85 5.42 -3.47
CA THR A 25 30.64 5.72 -2.05
C THR A 25 30.94 7.20 -1.77
N ALA A 26 30.29 7.77 -0.74
CA ALA A 26 30.50 9.16 -0.34
C ALA A 26 31.98 9.47 -0.08
N LEU A 27 32.70 8.55 0.55
CA LEU A 27 34.14 8.68 0.83
C LEU A 27 34.98 8.85 -0.46
N MET A 28 34.72 8.04 -1.49
CA MET A 28 35.48 8.10 -2.74
C MET A 28 35.08 9.29 -3.61
N LYS A 29 33.79 9.63 -3.66
CA LYS A 29 33.30 10.85 -4.29
C LYS A 29 33.96 12.09 -3.69
N LEU A 30 34.02 12.16 -2.36
CA LEU A 30 34.70 13.23 -1.64
C LEU A 30 36.17 13.32 -2.03
N LYS A 31 36.92 12.22 -1.95
CA LYS A 31 38.35 12.20 -2.33
C LYS A 31 38.55 12.74 -3.75
N ASN A 32 37.75 12.27 -4.70
CA ASN A 32 37.85 12.67 -6.09
C ASN A 32 37.47 14.14 -6.31
N ALA A 33 36.48 14.65 -5.56
CA ALA A 33 36.12 16.07 -5.59
C ALA A 33 37.26 16.96 -5.08
N VAL A 34 37.96 16.58 -4.00
CA VAL A 34 39.15 17.31 -3.53
C VAL A 34 40.24 17.35 -4.60
N LEU A 35 40.52 16.20 -5.23
CA LEU A 35 41.51 16.12 -6.32
C LEU A 35 41.09 16.97 -7.54
N ALA A 36 39.79 17.02 -7.84
CA ALA A 36 39.26 17.85 -8.92
C ALA A 36 39.46 19.35 -8.63
N LEU A 37 39.18 19.82 -7.40
CA LEU A 37 39.39 21.22 -7.02
C LEU A 37 40.86 21.65 -7.10
N LYS A 38 41.80 20.71 -6.92
CA LYS A 38 43.24 20.96 -7.09
C LYS A 38 43.67 21.02 -8.56
N ASN A 39 42.89 20.47 -9.48
CA ASN A 39 43.20 20.45 -10.90
C ASN A 39 42.61 21.68 -11.63
N PRO A 40 43.44 22.66 -12.04
CA PRO A 40 42.95 23.88 -12.70
C PRO A 40 42.29 23.61 -14.06
N ALA A 41 42.59 22.48 -14.71
CA ALA A 41 41.97 22.12 -15.98
C ALA A 41 40.51 21.67 -15.83
N LEU A 42 40.13 21.16 -14.65
CA LEU A 42 38.75 20.73 -14.36
C LEU A 42 37.89 21.87 -13.82
N HIS A 43 38.49 22.83 -13.12
CA HIS A 43 37.81 23.99 -12.55
C HIS A 43 38.58 25.28 -12.86
N PRO A 44 38.45 25.84 -14.09
CA PRO A 44 39.21 27.01 -14.51
C PRO A 44 38.73 28.32 -13.87
N SER A 45 37.46 28.37 -13.46
CA SER A 45 36.93 29.51 -12.68
C SER A 45 37.56 29.49 -11.30
N LEU A 46 37.91 30.64 -10.74
CA LEU A 46 38.48 30.76 -9.39
C LEU A 46 37.49 31.44 -8.46
N LEU A 47 37.60 31.22 -7.15
CA LEU A 47 36.83 31.96 -6.15
C LEU A 47 37.42 33.35 -5.96
N ILE A 48 38.76 33.41 -5.93
CA ILE A 48 39.52 34.64 -5.74
C ILE A 48 40.13 35.05 -7.07
N SER A 49 39.86 36.28 -7.49
CA SER A 49 40.44 36.86 -8.69
C SER A 49 41.96 37.01 -8.53
N ARG A 50 42.72 36.50 -9.50
CA ARG A 50 44.20 36.57 -9.48
C ARG A 50 44.72 38.01 -9.48
N ALA A 51 44.00 38.92 -10.12
CA ALA A 51 44.34 40.34 -10.11
C ALA A 51 44.20 40.96 -8.70
N ASP A 52 43.24 40.48 -7.91
CA ASP A 52 42.98 41.03 -6.57
C ASP A 52 44.03 40.62 -5.54
N VAL A 53 44.73 39.52 -5.76
CA VAL A 53 45.73 38.97 -4.81
C VAL A 53 47.17 39.00 -5.33
N ALA A 54 47.41 39.40 -6.58
CA ALA A 54 48.76 39.43 -7.14
C ALA A 54 49.72 40.34 -6.33
N ALA A 55 49.21 41.48 -5.85
CA ALA A 55 49.97 42.39 -5.00
C ALA A 55 50.22 41.79 -3.62
N ASP A 56 49.21 41.13 -3.02
CA ASP A 56 49.31 40.50 -1.71
C ASP A 56 50.35 39.36 -1.73
N ILE A 57 50.30 38.47 -2.73
CA ILE A 57 51.31 37.41 -2.93
C ILE A 57 52.72 37.99 -3.09
N ALA A 58 52.86 39.05 -3.91
CA ALA A 58 54.15 39.68 -4.10
C ALA A 58 54.69 40.34 -2.81
N ASN A 59 53.79 40.92 -2.00
CA ASN A 59 54.13 41.49 -0.71
C ASN A 59 54.56 40.42 0.28
N ASP A 60 53.86 39.29 0.36
CA ASP A 60 54.20 38.19 1.27
C ASP A 60 55.54 37.54 0.89
N ILE A 61 55.83 37.43 -0.42
CA ILE A 61 57.16 37.01 -0.90
C ILE A 61 58.22 38.03 -0.49
N ALA A 62 57.95 39.34 -0.65
CA ALA A 62 58.88 40.40 -0.27
C ALA A 62 59.13 40.47 1.24
N MET A 63 58.13 40.13 2.05
CA MET A 63 58.23 40.04 3.52
C MET A 63 58.83 38.72 4.01
N GLY A 64 59.13 37.78 3.10
CA GLY A 64 59.66 36.46 3.44
C GLY A 64 58.63 35.53 4.11
N MET A 65 57.34 35.85 4.00
CA MET A 65 56.24 35.00 4.48
C MET A 65 55.94 33.87 3.48
N LEU A 66 56.29 34.06 2.20
CA LEU A 66 56.22 33.02 1.17
C LEU A 66 57.51 32.94 0.35
N PRO A 67 57.87 31.75 -0.15
CA PRO A 67 59.04 31.59 -1.01
C PRO A 67 58.81 32.17 -2.42
N PRO A 68 59.89 32.57 -3.12
CA PRO A 68 59.81 33.01 -4.51
C PRO A 68 59.16 31.97 -5.42
N GLY A 69 58.21 32.40 -6.26
CA GLY A 69 57.49 31.52 -7.18
C GLY A 69 56.19 30.94 -6.63
N SER A 70 55.81 31.29 -5.39
CA SER A 70 54.48 30.98 -4.84
C SER A 70 53.38 31.61 -5.70
N THR A 71 52.38 30.82 -6.06
CA THR A 71 51.25 31.25 -6.91
C THR A 71 49.96 30.54 -6.51
N LEU A 72 48.82 31.15 -6.84
CA LEU A 72 47.54 30.46 -6.77
C LEU A 72 47.20 29.90 -8.14
N VAL A 73 46.99 28.58 -8.22
CA VAL A 73 46.79 27.91 -9.52
C VAL A 73 45.41 27.28 -9.59
N SER A 74 44.89 26.75 -8.48
CA SER A 74 43.65 25.97 -8.44
C SER A 74 42.57 26.58 -7.52
N ARG A 75 41.35 26.04 -7.58
CA ARG A 75 40.26 26.40 -6.63
C ARG A 75 40.60 25.99 -5.21
N TYR A 76 41.29 24.86 -5.03
CA TYR A 76 41.74 24.43 -3.71
C TYR A 76 42.73 25.45 -3.10
N ASP A 77 43.64 26.00 -3.91
CA ASP A 77 44.64 26.98 -3.45
C ASP A 77 43.98 28.27 -2.94
N ASP A 78 42.77 28.62 -3.41
CA ASP A 78 42.04 29.80 -2.93
C ASP A 78 41.70 29.68 -1.42
N PHE A 79 41.35 28.48 -0.95
CA PHE A 79 41.08 28.22 0.46
C PHE A 79 42.36 28.23 1.31
N VAL A 80 43.46 27.68 0.78
CA VAL A 80 44.78 27.73 1.43
C VAL A 80 45.22 29.19 1.58
N TRP A 81 45.04 29.99 0.53
CA TRP A 81 45.38 31.41 0.52
C TRP A 81 44.57 32.21 1.52
N ALA A 82 43.25 32.07 1.51
CA ALA A 82 42.39 32.82 2.43
C ALA A 82 42.75 32.55 3.89
N HIS A 83 43.07 31.31 4.24
CA HIS A 83 43.53 30.93 5.57
C HIS A 83 44.92 31.50 5.91
N HIS A 84 45.87 31.44 4.97
CA HIS A 84 47.19 32.05 5.14
C HIS A 84 47.08 33.55 5.44
N GLN A 85 46.24 34.27 4.70
CA GLN A 85 46.07 35.71 4.89
C GLN A 85 45.52 36.07 6.28
N VAL A 86 44.48 35.39 6.76
CA VAL A 86 43.96 35.66 8.11
C VAL A 86 44.91 35.24 9.23
N MET A 87 45.83 34.31 8.94
CA MET A 87 46.89 33.92 9.87
C MET A 87 47.99 34.98 9.98
N MET A 88 48.39 35.56 8.84
CA MET A 88 49.47 36.56 8.75
C MET A 88 49.01 37.98 9.10
N GLN A 89 47.73 38.30 8.88
CA GLN A 89 47.19 39.63 9.14
C GLN A 89 46.62 39.70 10.56
N GLY A 90 47.31 40.40 11.47
CA GLY A 90 46.93 40.54 12.87
C GLY A 90 47.63 41.74 13.55
N PRO A 91 46.93 42.64 14.25
CA PRO A 91 47.48 43.93 14.67
C PRO A 91 47.94 44.03 16.14
N ASN A 92 47.76 42.98 16.94
CA ASN A 92 47.88 43.06 18.41
C ASN A 92 49.09 42.29 18.97
N GLY A 93 50.19 42.23 18.22
CA GLY A 93 51.43 41.56 18.64
C GLY A 93 51.28 40.03 18.80
N SER A 94 52.26 39.38 19.44
CA SER A 94 52.31 37.91 19.53
C SER A 94 51.13 37.28 20.27
N SER A 95 50.46 38.02 21.16
CA SER A 95 49.38 37.52 22.02
C SER A 95 47.98 37.98 21.61
N GLY A 96 47.87 38.81 20.58
CA GLY A 96 46.59 39.37 20.12
C GLY A 96 45.81 38.45 19.18
N PRO A 97 44.51 38.72 18.98
CA PRO A 97 43.73 38.03 17.96
C PRO A 97 44.25 38.39 16.56
N ASN A 98 44.25 37.40 15.67
CA ASN A 98 44.21 37.66 14.23
C ASN A 98 42.77 37.40 13.74
N PHE A 99 42.52 37.51 12.44
CA PHE A 99 41.15 37.54 11.94
C PHE A 99 40.37 36.22 12.02
N ALA A 100 41.05 35.09 12.24
CA ALA A 100 40.41 33.77 12.30
C ALA A 100 40.93 32.87 13.44
N HIS A 101 41.92 33.32 14.20
CA HIS A 101 42.59 32.59 15.27
C HIS A 101 42.94 33.56 16.40
N ARG A 102 43.31 32.99 17.54
CA ARG A 102 43.72 33.71 18.75
C ARG A 102 42.63 34.65 19.24
N GLY A 103 41.38 34.46 18.82
CA GLY A 103 40.28 35.37 19.05
C GLY A 103 38.90 34.76 18.76
N PRO A 104 37.83 35.45 19.18
CA PRO A 104 36.44 35.00 19.09
C PRO A 104 35.98 34.51 17.72
N ALA A 105 36.51 35.07 16.63
CA ALA A 105 36.13 34.72 15.26
C ALA A 105 36.47 33.28 14.85
N PHE A 106 37.28 32.57 15.65
CA PHE A 106 37.76 31.23 15.35
C PHE A 106 36.68 30.24 14.92
N GLY A 107 35.61 30.07 15.70
CA GLY A 107 34.51 29.17 15.32
C GLY A 107 33.79 29.63 14.05
N PRO A 108 33.18 30.83 14.05
CA PRO A 108 32.43 31.35 12.91
C PRO A 108 33.19 31.40 11.58
N TRP A 109 34.45 31.84 11.61
CA TRP A 109 35.25 32.02 10.39
C TRP A 109 35.53 30.66 9.73
N HIS A 110 35.92 29.66 10.53
CA HIS A 110 36.14 28.31 10.02
C HIS A 110 34.83 27.63 9.59
N ARG A 111 33.70 27.86 10.28
CA ARG A 111 32.40 27.33 9.86
C ARG A 111 32.00 27.84 8.47
N GLU A 112 32.16 29.13 8.19
CA GLU A 112 31.87 29.68 6.87
C GLU A 112 32.86 29.16 5.81
N LEU A 113 34.16 29.05 6.14
CA LEU A 113 35.15 28.44 5.24
C LEU A 113 34.75 27.00 4.86
N LEU A 114 34.35 26.18 5.85
CA LEU A 114 33.89 24.81 5.64
C LEU A 114 32.63 24.74 4.78
N LYS A 115 31.68 25.66 4.98
CA LYS A 115 30.44 25.75 4.18
C LYS A 115 30.74 26.06 2.71
N LEU A 116 31.60 27.05 2.45
CA LEU A 116 32.02 27.39 1.08
C LEU A 116 32.80 26.23 0.44
N TYR A 117 33.70 25.59 1.19
CA TYR A 117 34.47 24.45 0.70
C TYR A 117 33.57 23.24 0.38
N GLU A 118 32.60 22.93 1.24
CA GLU A 118 31.61 21.87 1.00
C GLU A 118 30.77 22.14 -0.26
N GLN A 119 30.36 23.39 -0.48
CA GLN A 119 29.64 23.79 -1.70
C GLN A 119 30.49 23.56 -2.96
N GLU A 120 31.78 23.87 -2.89
CA GLU A 120 32.70 23.62 -4.01
C GLU A 120 32.96 22.13 -4.25
N LEU A 121 33.01 21.33 -3.19
CA LEU A 121 33.10 19.87 -3.32
C LEU A 121 31.83 19.28 -3.94
N GLN A 122 30.65 19.77 -3.56
CA GLN A 122 29.37 19.39 -4.17
C GLN A 122 29.36 19.71 -5.67
N ASN A 123 29.83 20.90 -6.04
CA ASN A 123 29.96 21.32 -7.44
C ASN A 123 30.94 20.43 -8.21
N ALA A 124 32.11 20.14 -7.63
CA ALA A 124 33.13 19.29 -8.26
C ALA A 124 32.70 17.83 -8.39
N ALA A 125 31.92 17.31 -7.43
CA ALA A 125 31.37 15.97 -7.47
C ALA A 125 30.14 15.83 -8.39
N GLY A 126 29.46 16.94 -8.72
CA GLY A 126 28.13 16.90 -9.32
C GLY A 126 27.08 16.28 -8.39
N ASP A 127 27.30 16.37 -7.07
CA ASP A 127 26.49 15.72 -6.05
C ASP A 127 26.10 16.76 -4.97
N PRO A 128 24.89 17.34 -5.03
CA PRO A 128 24.47 18.35 -4.06
C PRO A 128 24.27 17.78 -2.65
N ASN A 129 24.24 16.46 -2.49
CA ASN A 129 24.07 15.79 -1.20
C ASN A 129 25.40 15.38 -0.56
N LEU A 130 26.53 15.59 -1.25
CA LEU A 130 27.84 15.34 -0.67
C LEU A 130 28.08 16.27 0.53
N THR A 131 28.43 15.68 1.67
CA THR A 131 28.77 16.43 2.90
C THR A 131 30.22 16.17 3.29
N LEU A 132 30.85 17.18 3.90
CA LEU A 132 32.15 17.06 4.53
C LEU A 132 32.03 16.19 5.78
N PRO A 133 32.80 15.10 5.90
CA PRO A 133 32.83 14.34 7.12
C PRO A 133 33.77 15.00 8.13
N TYR A 134 33.65 14.60 9.39
CA TYR A 134 34.55 15.05 10.44
C TYR A 134 35.48 13.91 10.89
N TRP A 135 36.70 14.27 11.29
CA TRP A 135 37.66 13.32 11.86
C TRP A 135 37.51 13.30 13.38
N ASP A 136 37.11 12.18 13.97
CA ASP A 136 37.17 12.00 15.42
C ASP A 136 38.55 11.48 15.86
N TRP A 137 39.46 12.40 16.17
CA TRP A 137 40.80 12.12 16.69
C TRP A 137 40.83 11.69 18.17
N THR A 138 39.67 11.58 18.84
CA THR A 138 39.62 10.96 20.17
C THR A 138 39.78 9.44 20.12
N LYS A 139 39.87 8.89 18.91
CA LYS A 139 40.07 7.48 18.55
C LYS A 139 41.33 7.35 17.69
N ASP A 140 41.91 6.15 17.64
CA ASP A 140 43.14 5.81 16.88
C ASP A 140 44.30 6.80 17.12
N GLN A 141 44.67 7.00 18.39
CA GLN A 141 45.65 8.02 18.78
C GLN A 141 47.12 7.63 18.57
N SER A 142 47.39 6.47 17.97
CA SER A 142 48.74 5.94 17.80
C SER A 142 49.40 6.60 16.59
N ALA A 143 50.58 7.20 16.77
CA ALA A 143 51.36 7.70 15.63
C ALA A 143 51.82 6.58 14.69
N ALA A 144 52.15 5.41 15.25
CA ALA A 144 52.58 4.24 14.48
C ALA A 144 51.43 3.55 13.72
N ASP A 145 50.19 3.77 14.16
CA ASP A 145 48.98 3.26 13.52
C ASP A 145 47.86 4.31 13.61
N PRO A 146 47.95 5.36 12.78
CA PRO A 146 47.10 6.54 12.88
C PRO A 146 45.66 6.29 12.38
N GLY A 147 45.38 5.10 11.83
CA GLY A 147 44.06 4.67 11.43
C GLY A 147 43.40 5.62 10.41
N PHE A 148 42.13 5.95 10.66
CA PHE A 148 41.37 6.88 9.82
C PHE A 148 41.63 8.34 10.22
N PRO A 149 41.85 9.26 9.25
CA PRO A 149 41.68 9.11 7.80
C PRO A 149 42.90 8.64 6.98
N PHE A 150 44.03 8.32 7.61
CA PHE A 150 45.34 8.14 6.97
C PHE A 150 45.56 6.77 6.31
N THR A 151 44.56 6.31 5.55
CA THR A 151 44.65 5.10 4.75
C THR A 151 45.20 5.42 3.35
N VAL A 152 45.91 4.45 2.75
CA VAL A 152 46.47 4.59 1.39
C VAL A 152 45.39 4.90 0.34
N ASP A 153 44.20 4.31 0.48
CA ASP A 153 43.09 4.51 -0.45
C ASP A 153 42.44 5.90 -0.36
N PHE A 154 42.71 6.66 0.71
CA PHE A 154 42.12 7.96 0.99
C PHE A 154 43.20 9.06 1.09
N LEU A 155 43.67 9.42 2.29
CA LEU A 155 44.60 10.54 2.49
C LEU A 155 46.09 10.21 2.33
N GLY A 156 46.46 8.92 2.30
CA GLY A 156 47.86 8.51 2.43
C GLY A 156 48.35 8.58 3.88
N GLY A 157 49.47 7.90 4.14
CA GLY A 157 50.08 7.77 5.46
C GLY A 157 51.06 8.88 5.80
N ASP A 158 52.00 8.53 6.69
CA ASP A 158 53.04 9.40 7.22
C ASP A 158 54.10 9.80 6.17
N GLY A 159 54.92 10.79 6.52
CA GLY A 159 56.09 11.17 5.75
C GLY A 159 57.22 10.13 5.78
N ALA A 160 58.05 10.09 4.75
CA ALA A 160 59.13 9.11 4.63
C ALA A 160 60.36 9.40 5.53
N GLY A 161 60.27 10.28 6.54
CA GLY A 161 61.32 10.55 7.53
C GLY A 161 62.63 11.17 7.01
N ASN A 162 62.83 11.31 5.68
CA ASN A 162 64.09 11.83 5.14
C ASN A 162 63.98 12.30 3.66
N PRO A 163 64.63 13.41 3.28
CA PRO A 163 65.14 14.49 4.14
C PRO A 163 64.07 15.46 4.64
N ASN A 164 62.79 15.31 4.25
CA ASN A 164 61.77 16.35 4.46
C ASN A 164 60.39 15.80 4.80
N ASP A 165 60.27 14.61 5.43
CA ASP A 165 58.96 14.05 5.83
C ASP A 165 57.89 14.02 4.71
N LYS A 166 58.35 13.78 3.48
CA LYS A 166 57.52 13.81 2.28
C LYS A 166 56.50 12.68 2.31
N VAL A 167 55.23 13.00 2.10
CA VAL A 167 54.18 11.99 1.90
C VAL A 167 54.37 11.32 0.54
N THR A 168 54.56 10.00 0.57
CA THR A 168 54.85 9.18 -0.63
C THR A 168 53.72 8.22 -1.02
N THR A 169 52.65 8.16 -0.23
CA THR A 169 51.53 7.24 -0.43
C THR A 169 50.22 7.98 -0.66
N GLY A 170 49.26 7.31 -1.29
CA GLY A 170 47.92 7.86 -1.54
C GLY A 170 47.84 8.91 -2.65
N ALA A 171 46.62 9.40 -2.87
CA ALA A 171 46.31 10.32 -3.97
C ALA A 171 46.86 11.75 -3.76
N PHE A 172 47.20 12.10 -2.52
CA PHE A 172 47.70 13.43 -2.14
C PHE A 172 49.23 13.48 -2.04
N SER A 173 49.92 12.47 -2.57
CA SER A 173 51.37 12.52 -2.75
C SER A 173 51.75 13.33 -3.99
N GLN A 174 52.95 13.91 -4.01
CA GLN A 174 53.45 14.63 -5.18
C GLN A 174 53.54 13.75 -6.43
N ALA A 175 53.85 12.45 -6.27
CA ALA A 175 53.90 11.49 -7.37
C ALA A 175 52.52 11.30 -8.05
N SER A 176 51.44 11.52 -7.31
CA SER A 176 50.07 11.51 -7.81
C SER A 176 49.60 12.87 -8.35
N GLY A 177 50.47 13.88 -8.38
CA GLY A 177 50.19 15.23 -8.89
C GLY A 177 49.78 16.26 -7.85
N TRP A 178 49.86 15.96 -6.55
CA TRP A 178 49.56 16.92 -5.48
C TRP A 178 50.76 17.84 -5.19
N THR A 179 50.81 18.98 -5.87
CA THR A 179 51.83 20.03 -5.69
C THR A 179 51.29 21.16 -4.83
N LEU A 180 52.12 21.66 -3.89
CA LEU A 180 51.76 22.83 -3.06
C LEU A 180 52.25 24.11 -3.76
N ASN A 181 51.31 24.99 -4.14
CA ASN A 181 51.62 26.21 -4.89
C ASN A 181 51.69 27.46 -3.99
N CYS A 182 50.99 27.43 -2.85
CA CYS A 182 51.06 28.39 -1.76
C CYS A 182 51.63 27.65 -0.54
N ASP A 183 52.94 27.62 -0.39
CA ASP A 183 53.65 26.81 0.61
C ASP A 183 54.66 27.69 1.35
N GLU A 184 54.37 28.03 2.60
CA GLU A 184 55.26 28.85 3.45
C GLU A 184 56.65 28.23 3.62
N GLU A 185 56.75 26.91 3.54
CA GLU A 185 57.98 26.18 3.82
C GLU A 185 58.81 25.92 2.55
N GLY A 186 58.21 26.10 1.37
CA GLY A 186 58.89 26.07 0.07
C GLY A 186 59.36 24.68 -0.41
N PHE A 187 58.77 23.61 0.10
CA PHE A 187 59.09 22.25 -0.34
C PHE A 187 58.31 21.84 -1.60
N GLY A 188 57.13 22.40 -1.81
CA GLY A 188 56.27 22.14 -2.98
C GLY A 188 55.61 20.75 -2.97
N PHE A 189 55.64 20.05 -1.84
CA PHE A 189 54.99 18.75 -1.63
C PHE A 189 54.46 18.63 -0.20
N LEU A 190 53.45 17.78 -0.03
CA LEU A 190 52.84 17.51 1.28
C LEU A 190 53.84 16.82 2.23
N ARG A 191 53.91 17.31 3.47
CA ARG A 191 54.75 16.78 4.56
C ARG A 191 53.89 16.40 5.77
N ARG A 192 54.22 15.27 6.41
CA ARG A 192 53.57 14.80 7.65
C ARG A 192 54.59 14.08 8.52
N HIS A 193 54.50 14.27 9.84
CA HIS A 193 55.30 13.54 10.81
C HIS A 193 54.42 13.21 12.03
N PHE A 194 53.75 12.06 11.99
CA PHE A 194 52.76 11.75 13.02
C PHE A 194 53.39 11.61 14.41
N GLY A 195 52.76 12.22 15.40
CA GLY A 195 53.23 12.19 16.78
C GLY A 195 54.31 13.22 17.11
N GLY A 196 54.41 14.30 16.32
CA GLY A 196 55.31 15.44 16.56
C GLY A 196 55.17 16.08 17.95
N ASP A 197 55.84 17.21 18.18
CA ASP A 197 56.18 17.76 19.52
C ASP A 197 54.99 18.28 20.39
N GLY A 198 53.75 17.93 20.07
CA GLY A 198 52.55 18.29 20.83
C GLY A 198 52.23 17.36 22.02
N PRO A 199 51.19 17.69 22.82
CA PRO A 199 50.74 16.87 23.95
C PRO A 199 50.02 15.55 23.53
N GLY A 200 50.16 15.13 22.27
CA GLY A 200 49.38 14.08 21.63
C GLY A 200 47.95 14.50 21.27
N LEU A 201 47.21 13.60 20.60
CA LEU A 201 45.83 13.87 20.18
C LEU A 201 44.87 14.03 21.38
N PRO A 202 43.85 14.90 21.29
CA PRO A 202 42.84 15.10 22.33
C PRO A 202 42.10 13.82 22.71
N THR A 203 41.89 13.58 24.00
CA THR A 203 41.11 12.45 24.53
C THR A 203 39.64 12.82 24.76
N PRO A 204 38.73 11.82 24.90
CA PRO A 204 37.34 12.09 25.26
C PRO A 204 37.20 12.93 26.55
N ASP A 205 38.07 12.74 27.55
CA ASP A 205 38.07 13.53 28.77
C ASP A 205 38.44 15.00 28.52
N SER A 206 39.49 15.25 27.72
CA SER A 206 39.87 16.63 27.39
C SER A 206 38.77 17.37 26.63
N VAL A 207 38.06 16.67 25.74
CA VAL A 207 36.90 17.21 25.02
C VAL A 207 35.76 17.50 26.00
N ARG A 208 35.40 16.57 26.89
CA ARG A 208 34.38 16.81 27.93
C ARG A 208 34.70 17.99 28.82
N THR A 209 35.97 18.17 29.22
CA THR A 209 36.40 19.34 29.98
C THR A 209 36.17 20.62 29.18
N ALA A 210 36.58 20.66 27.91
CA ALA A 210 36.35 21.82 27.05
C ALA A 210 34.86 22.15 26.88
N LEU A 211 34.02 21.13 26.63
CA LEU A 211 32.57 21.29 26.47
C LEU A 211 31.84 21.82 27.72
N GLY A 212 32.47 21.74 28.90
CA GLY A 212 31.94 22.29 30.15
C GLY A 212 32.35 23.73 30.46
N ILE A 213 33.23 24.34 29.66
CA ILE A 213 33.70 25.71 29.88
C ILE A 213 32.67 26.70 29.35
N THR A 214 32.33 27.70 30.15
CA THR A 214 31.48 28.84 29.74
C THR A 214 32.10 30.13 30.28
N PRO A 215 31.87 31.30 29.63
CA PRO A 215 31.08 31.54 28.41
C PRO A 215 31.81 31.14 27.10
N TYR A 216 31.22 31.47 25.93
CA TYR A 216 31.83 31.25 24.60
C TYR A 216 33.28 31.75 24.53
N ASP A 217 33.50 33.00 24.93
CA ASP A 217 34.83 33.58 25.05
C ASP A 217 34.85 34.62 26.19
N SER A 218 36.04 35.05 26.62
CA SER A 218 36.21 36.00 27.72
C SER A 218 37.26 37.05 27.45
N ASN A 219 37.09 38.23 28.06
CA ASN A 219 38.06 39.32 28.02
C ASN A 219 39.44 38.84 28.52
N PRO A 220 40.57 39.13 27.83
CA PRO A 220 40.75 40.14 26.78
C PRO A 220 40.51 39.66 25.34
N TRP A 221 39.69 38.63 25.13
CA TRP A 221 39.26 38.13 23.82
C TRP A 221 40.44 37.63 22.97
N ASN A 222 41.44 37.06 23.63
CA ASN A 222 42.65 36.57 22.98
C ASN A 222 43.26 35.37 23.72
N ILE A 223 44.48 34.94 23.35
CA ILE A 223 45.13 33.77 23.94
C ILE A 223 45.41 33.91 25.44
N SER A 224 45.48 35.15 25.94
CA SER A 224 45.78 35.49 27.33
C SER A 224 44.54 35.45 28.24
N ALA A 225 43.37 35.07 27.71
CA ALA A 225 42.20 34.79 28.52
C ALA A 225 42.54 33.76 29.60
N ALA A 226 42.04 33.97 30.82
CA ALA A 226 42.38 33.12 31.95
C ALA A 226 42.05 31.65 31.65
N ASN A 227 42.90 30.74 32.10
CA ASN A 227 42.73 29.31 31.85
C ASN A 227 41.33 28.85 32.28
N LEU A 228 40.65 28.08 31.42
CA LEU A 228 39.30 27.57 31.64
C LEU A 228 38.21 28.65 31.84
N SER A 229 38.44 29.89 31.38
CA SER A 229 37.44 30.97 31.38
C SER A 229 36.83 31.29 30.01
N SER A 230 37.34 30.65 28.95
CA SER A 230 36.91 30.84 27.57
C SER A 230 36.81 29.48 26.88
N PHE A 231 35.61 29.14 26.41
CA PHE A 231 35.39 27.93 25.63
C PHE A 231 36.21 27.97 24.34
N ARG A 232 36.10 29.06 23.55
CA ARG A 232 36.81 29.27 22.30
C ARG A 232 38.31 29.09 22.48
N ASN A 233 38.93 29.73 23.48
CA ASN A 233 40.38 29.67 23.69
C ASN A 233 40.85 28.26 24.13
N THR A 234 40.00 27.53 24.85
CA THR A 234 40.24 26.13 25.25
C THR A 234 40.08 25.17 24.06
N LEU A 235 39.05 25.37 23.23
CA LEU A 235 38.78 24.59 22.02
C LEU A 235 39.87 24.81 20.96
N GLU A 236 40.28 26.06 20.76
CA GLU A 236 41.38 26.42 19.86
C GLU A 236 42.71 25.84 20.35
N GLY A 237 42.88 25.71 21.67
CA GLY A 237 44.01 24.97 22.26
C GLY A 237 45.19 25.82 22.69
N TRP A 238 44.95 27.07 23.08
CA TRP A 238 45.96 27.91 23.75
C TRP A 238 46.03 27.66 25.25
N VAL A 239 44.91 27.23 25.83
CA VAL A 239 44.76 26.88 27.25
C VAL A 239 44.00 25.55 27.39
N GLY A 240 43.94 25.02 28.61
CA GLY A 240 43.23 23.79 28.90
C GLY A 240 43.94 22.48 28.52
N PRO A 241 43.32 21.33 28.82
CA PRO A 241 43.94 20.02 28.71
C PRO A 241 44.15 19.60 27.25
N ARG A 242 45.33 19.05 26.94
CA ARG A 242 45.72 18.52 25.62
C ARG A 242 45.54 19.50 24.43
N GLN A 243 45.32 20.79 24.67
CA GLN A 243 45.36 21.86 23.65
C GLN A 243 44.52 21.58 22.38
N ILE A 244 43.37 20.91 22.56
CA ILE A 244 42.36 20.47 21.56
C ILE A 244 42.73 20.66 20.08
N HIS A 245 42.41 21.80 19.45
CA HIS A 245 42.69 22.04 18.03
C HIS A 245 44.19 22.11 17.73
N ASN A 246 44.92 22.99 18.43
CA ASN A 246 46.35 23.21 18.20
C ASN A 246 47.21 21.94 18.36
N SER A 247 46.81 20.99 19.21
CA SER A 247 47.55 19.73 19.35
C SER A 247 47.37 18.79 18.17
N VAL A 248 46.24 18.83 17.45
CA VAL A 248 46.04 18.03 16.24
C VAL A 248 46.91 18.54 15.10
N HIS A 249 47.00 19.86 14.93
CA HIS A 249 47.96 20.48 14.01
C HIS A 249 49.39 20.02 14.28
N ARG A 250 49.82 20.07 15.55
CA ARG A 250 51.16 19.62 15.97
C ARG A 250 51.38 18.11 15.86
N TRP A 251 50.33 17.33 16.00
CA TRP A 251 50.42 15.87 15.95
C TRP A 251 50.54 15.37 14.51
N VAL A 252 49.85 15.99 13.55
CA VAL A 252 50.05 15.69 12.12
C VAL A 252 51.39 16.23 11.63
N ASP A 253 51.77 17.40 12.15
CA ASP A 253 53.01 18.10 11.88
C ASP A 253 53.22 18.43 10.38
N GLY A 254 54.41 18.93 10.02
CA GLY A 254 54.78 19.24 8.65
C GLY A 254 53.84 20.28 8.04
N SER A 255 53.17 19.92 6.94
CA SER A 255 52.27 20.83 6.24
C SER A 255 51.05 21.26 7.05
N MET A 256 50.77 20.66 8.22
CA MET A 256 49.71 21.12 9.13
C MET A 256 50.16 22.20 10.12
N GLN A 257 51.44 22.56 10.21
CA GLN A 257 51.95 23.61 11.12
C GLN A 257 51.73 25.06 10.63
N PRO A 258 52.06 25.42 9.36
CA PRO A 258 52.08 26.81 8.94
C PRO A 258 50.67 27.42 8.78
N GLY A 259 50.62 28.73 8.50
CA GLY A 259 49.36 29.40 8.10
C GLY A 259 48.78 28.85 6.81
N THR A 260 49.58 28.11 6.03
CA THR A 260 49.15 27.34 4.85
C THR A 260 48.73 25.90 5.19
N SER A 261 48.38 25.61 6.44
CA SER A 261 47.93 24.28 6.89
C SER A 261 46.82 23.61 6.09
N PRO A 262 45.88 24.34 5.43
CA PRO A 262 44.91 23.69 4.54
C PRO A 262 45.53 23.00 3.32
N ASN A 263 46.83 23.15 3.05
CA ASN A 263 47.53 22.34 2.04
C ASN A 263 47.41 20.84 2.30
N ASP A 264 47.28 20.42 3.55
CA ASP A 264 46.88 19.06 3.91
C ASP A 264 45.35 18.96 3.95
N PRO A 265 44.70 18.12 3.12
CA PRO A 265 43.26 17.95 3.13
C PRO A 265 42.68 17.50 4.48
N VAL A 266 43.50 16.92 5.37
CA VAL A 266 43.05 16.56 6.72
C VAL A 266 42.59 17.79 7.52
N PHE A 267 43.08 18.99 7.19
CA PHE A 267 42.65 20.26 7.77
C PHE A 267 41.13 20.38 7.79
N PHE A 268 40.45 20.14 6.66
CA PHE A 268 39.01 20.34 6.57
C PHE A 268 38.24 19.34 7.44
N PHE A 269 38.70 18.10 7.54
CA PHE A 269 38.08 17.10 8.42
C PHE A 269 38.37 17.36 9.90
N HIS A 270 39.55 17.92 10.19
CA HIS A 270 39.91 18.39 11.52
C HIS A 270 38.95 19.52 11.95
N HIS A 271 38.85 20.57 11.14
CA HIS A 271 38.00 21.72 11.43
C HIS A 271 36.50 21.38 11.41
N CYS A 272 36.04 20.41 10.62
CA CYS A 272 34.66 19.91 10.72
C CYS A 272 34.34 19.33 12.10
N ASN A 273 35.30 18.66 12.76
CA ASN A 273 35.06 18.16 14.11
C ASN A 273 35.23 19.26 15.16
N ILE A 274 36.08 20.27 14.94
CA ILE A 274 36.09 21.48 15.80
C ILE A 274 34.74 22.19 15.74
N ASP A 275 34.21 22.36 14.53
CA ASP A 275 32.91 22.95 14.29
C ASP A 275 31.77 22.15 14.92
N ARG A 276 31.82 20.82 14.79
CA ARG A 276 30.93 19.87 15.47
C ARG A 276 30.98 20.03 17.00
N LEU A 277 32.18 20.14 17.58
CA LEU A 277 32.32 20.31 19.03
C LEU A 277 31.76 21.65 19.50
N TRP A 278 31.85 22.71 18.69
CA TRP A 278 31.16 23.96 18.97
C TRP A 278 29.64 23.79 18.90
N ALA A 279 29.10 23.12 17.88
CA ALA A 279 27.66 22.81 17.79
C ALA A 279 27.15 22.00 19.00
N VAL A 280 27.90 20.99 19.43
CA VAL A 280 27.62 20.22 20.66
C VAL A 280 27.65 21.12 21.89
N TRP A 281 28.62 22.02 21.99
CA TRP A 281 28.73 22.96 23.11
C TRP A 281 27.54 23.93 23.18
N GLU A 282 27.07 24.44 22.04
CA GLU A 282 25.90 25.33 21.96
C GLU A 282 24.64 24.63 22.48
N GLN A 283 24.45 23.36 22.09
CA GLN A 283 23.31 22.54 22.52
C GLN A 283 23.41 22.13 24.00
N LYS A 284 24.63 21.94 24.50
CA LYS A 284 24.88 21.60 25.92
C LYS A 284 24.75 22.80 26.85
N ASN A 285 25.07 24.00 26.37
CA ASN A 285 25.13 25.23 27.16
C ASN A 285 24.24 26.36 26.59
N PRO A 286 22.92 26.14 26.37
CA PRO A 286 22.08 27.07 25.63
C PRO A 286 21.99 28.47 26.25
N SER A 287 22.14 28.60 27.58
CA SER A 287 22.14 29.88 28.29
C SER A 287 23.44 30.68 28.16
N ALA A 288 24.55 30.04 27.77
CA ALA A 288 25.87 30.64 27.61
C ALA A 288 26.34 30.65 26.15
N ALA A 289 25.54 30.09 25.23
CA ALA A 289 25.87 29.89 23.82
C ALA A 289 25.96 31.19 23.00
N GLN A 290 25.61 32.34 23.59
CA GLN A 290 25.73 33.62 22.93
C GLN A 290 27.19 33.88 22.54
N TYR A 291 27.40 34.23 21.26
CA TYR A 291 28.70 34.67 20.78
C TYR A 291 29.16 35.93 21.54
N LEU A 292 30.39 35.89 22.04
CA LEU A 292 31.05 37.02 22.67
C LEU A 292 32.39 37.28 21.98
N PRO A 293 32.78 38.55 21.75
CA PRO A 293 32.12 39.76 22.23
C PRO A 293 30.91 40.18 21.39
N ASP A 294 29.95 40.81 22.06
CA ASP A 294 28.84 41.49 21.41
C ASP A 294 29.27 42.87 20.84
N ASN A 295 28.33 43.58 20.22
CA ASN A 295 28.61 44.89 19.63
C ASN A 295 28.81 46.01 20.65
N SER A 296 28.58 45.78 21.95
CA SER A 296 28.83 46.77 23.01
C SER A 296 30.31 46.83 23.40
N THR A 297 31.07 45.78 23.11
CA THR A 297 32.52 45.74 23.32
C THR A 297 33.21 46.75 22.39
N PRO A 298 34.17 47.56 22.88
CA PRO A 298 34.91 48.49 22.02
C PRO A 298 35.60 47.77 20.87
N ALA A 299 35.47 48.32 19.66
CA ALA A 299 36.19 47.80 18.50
C ALA A 299 37.70 47.89 18.75
N ALA A 300 38.41 46.79 18.52
CA ALA A 300 39.86 46.71 18.56
C ALA A 300 40.31 46.06 17.25
N ASN A 301 41.49 46.46 16.77
CA ASN A 301 42.01 45.90 15.52
C ASN A 301 42.18 44.37 15.69
N GLY A 302 41.72 43.58 14.71
CA GLY A 302 41.75 42.10 14.76
C GLY A 302 40.68 41.43 15.62
N LEU A 303 39.81 42.19 16.32
CA LEU A 303 38.67 41.66 17.07
C LEU A 303 37.40 41.73 16.20
N THR A 304 36.72 40.60 16.00
CA THR A 304 35.44 40.55 15.27
C THR A 304 34.26 40.38 16.24
N ARG A 305 33.42 41.41 16.32
CA ARG A 305 32.17 41.41 17.10
C ARG A 305 31.06 40.68 16.34
N VAL A 306 30.00 40.32 17.06
CA VAL A 306 28.92 39.45 16.57
C VAL A 306 28.30 39.86 15.22
N ASN A 307 28.22 41.15 14.89
CA ASN A 307 27.65 41.66 13.63
C ASN A 307 28.69 42.31 12.70
N GLU A 308 29.98 42.19 13.01
CA GLU A 308 31.03 42.65 12.12
C GLU A 308 31.34 41.60 11.08
N ASN A 309 31.64 42.07 9.86
CA ASN A 309 32.02 41.18 8.79
C ASN A 309 33.32 40.46 9.14
N MET A 310 33.36 39.16 8.91
CA MET A 310 34.56 38.36 9.09
C MET A 310 35.53 38.61 7.92
N ALA A 311 36.82 38.76 8.23
CA ALA A 311 37.82 39.08 7.20
C ALA A 311 37.84 38.02 6.09
N THR A 312 38.24 38.44 4.89
CA THR A 312 38.26 37.66 3.62
C THR A 312 36.90 37.33 3.00
N PHE A 313 35.79 37.48 3.72
CA PHE A 313 34.47 37.19 3.17
C PHE A 313 33.83 38.40 2.49
N GLY A 314 34.00 39.63 2.98
CA GLY A 314 33.30 40.83 2.48
C GLY A 314 33.69 41.35 1.10
N ARG A 315 33.30 42.60 0.78
CA ARG A 315 33.65 43.29 -0.49
C ARG A 315 34.52 44.54 -0.32
N THR A 316 34.91 44.85 0.90
CA THR A 316 35.77 45.99 1.23
C THR A 316 37.21 45.71 0.84
N ALA A 317 38.04 46.74 0.69
CA ALA A 317 39.45 46.56 0.36
C ALA A 317 40.21 45.64 1.34
N THR A 318 39.75 45.55 2.60
CA THR A 318 40.37 44.74 3.65
C THR A 318 39.85 43.29 3.72
N ASP A 319 38.68 42.97 3.16
CA ASP A 319 38.01 41.66 3.34
C ASP A 319 37.53 40.97 2.05
N ARG A 320 38.10 41.23 0.86
CA ARG A 320 37.47 40.97 -0.46
C ARG A 320 37.65 39.60 -1.16
N TYR A 321 38.03 38.52 -0.50
CA TYR A 321 38.41 37.29 -1.24
C TYR A 321 37.24 36.47 -1.77
N PHE A 322 36.21 36.21 -0.96
CA PHE A 322 35.06 35.40 -1.38
C PHE A 322 33.86 36.23 -1.86
N GLY A 323 33.81 37.53 -1.56
CA GLY A 323 32.79 38.46 -2.07
C GLY A 323 31.37 38.29 -1.49
N VAL A 324 31.27 37.67 -0.31
CA VAL A 324 30.06 37.40 0.48
C VAL A 324 30.19 38.07 1.86
N ASP A 325 29.37 39.07 2.16
CA ASP A 325 29.36 39.67 3.50
C ASP A 325 28.76 38.68 4.52
N VAL A 326 29.56 38.22 5.49
CA VAL A 326 29.16 37.26 6.54
C VAL A 326 29.72 37.70 7.89
N ALA A 327 28.82 37.84 8.86
CA ALA A 327 29.15 38.10 10.26
C ALA A 327 28.93 36.85 11.12
N PRO A 328 29.53 36.76 12.33
CA PRO A 328 29.30 35.64 13.24
C PRO A 328 27.81 35.32 13.47
N SER A 329 26.96 36.33 13.64
CA SER A 329 25.51 36.16 13.84
C SER A 329 24.81 35.37 12.73
N GLY A 330 25.34 35.37 11.51
CA GLY A 330 24.78 34.60 10.39
C GLY A 330 25.14 33.11 10.42
N VAL A 331 26.12 32.70 11.22
CA VAL A 331 26.68 31.34 11.22
C VAL A 331 26.74 30.67 12.60
N VAL A 332 26.37 31.37 13.68
CA VAL A 332 26.29 30.75 15.03
C VAL A 332 25.34 29.55 15.06
N ASN A 333 24.20 29.59 14.37
CA ASN A 333 23.29 28.44 14.36
C ASN A 333 23.75 27.38 13.35
N ASN A 334 24.43 26.34 13.82
CA ASN A 334 24.90 25.26 12.95
C ASN A 334 23.74 24.57 12.20
N LYS A 335 22.63 24.25 12.88
CA LYS A 335 21.48 23.50 12.32
C LYS A 335 20.80 24.23 11.15
N ALA A 336 20.96 25.55 11.04
CA ALA A 336 20.50 26.33 9.89
C ALA A 336 21.39 26.18 8.64
N ILE A 337 22.61 25.65 8.81
CA ILE A 337 23.61 25.44 7.77
C ILE A 337 23.75 23.94 7.47
N VAL A 338 24.06 23.16 8.50
CA VAL A 338 24.37 21.74 8.40
C VAL A 338 24.14 21.03 9.73
N TRP A 339 23.76 19.75 9.66
CA TRP A 339 23.60 18.90 10.82
C TRP A 339 24.79 17.97 10.98
N TYR A 340 25.19 17.70 12.21
CA TYR A 340 26.11 16.62 12.56
C TYR A 340 25.34 15.40 13.07
N ASP A 341 25.89 14.21 12.85
CA ASP A 341 25.38 12.96 13.45
C ASP A 341 25.49 12.90 15.00
N SER A 342 26.04 13.96 15.62
CA SER A 342 26.06 14.19 17.06
C SER A 342 25.02 15.20 17.55
N ASP A 343 24.39 15.96 16.67
CA ASP A 343 23.38 16.95 17.06
C ASP A 343 22.17 16.29 17.73
N LEU A 344 21.64 16.94 18.76
CA LEU A 344 20.36 16.58 19.35
C LEU A 344 19.25 16.77 18.31
N PRO A 345 18.39 15.76 18.06
CA PRO A 345 17.29 15.88 17.13
C PRO A 345 16.19 16.80 17.70
N ASP A 346 15.47 17.49 16.82
CA ASP A 346 14.29 18.26 17.17
C ASP A 346 13.04 17.37 17.02
N LEU A 347 12.17 17.36 18.03
CA LEU A 347 10.98 16.51 18.09
C LEU A 347 9.72 17.37 18.13
N ASN A 348 8.73 17.02 17.29
CA ASN A 348 7.39 17.61 17.32
C ASN A 348 6.32 16.51 17.35
N ASN A 349 5.43 16.54 18.35
CA ASN A 349 4.28 15.65 18.43
C ASN A 349 3.17 16.14 17.47
N GLU A 350 3.06 15.54 16.28
CA GLU A 350 2.05 15.89 15.28
C GLU A 350 0.64 15.39 15.65
N THR A 351 0.52 14.40 16.52
CA THR A 351 -0.79 13.99 17.06
C THR A 351 -1.38 15.03 18.01
N GLY A 352 -0.53 15.85 18.64
CA GLY A 352 -0.94 16.82 19.65
C GLY A 352 -1.25 16.16 21.00
N GLY A 353 -1.99 16.87 21.85
CA GLY A 353 -2.25 16.46 23.24
C GLY A 353 -3.34 15.39 23.41
N THR A 354 -4.03 14.97 22.34
CA THR A 354 -5.11 13.98 22.42
C THR A 354 -5.16 13.12 21.16
N LEU A 355 -5.22 11.79 21.34
CA LEU A 355 -5.48 10.83 20.29
C LEU A 355 -6.90 10.28 20.44
N THR A 356 -7.71 10.44 19.39
CA THR A 356 -9.13 10.04 19.38
C THR A 356 -9.39 8.83 18.49
N PHE A 357 -10.12 7.86 19.04
CA PHE A 357 -10.70 6.73 18.33
C PHE A 357 -12.18 7.02 18.05
N THR A 358 -12.56 7.17 16.79
CA THR A 358 -13.93 7.59 16.44
C THR A 358 -14.72 6.44 15.87
N ASN A 359 -15.91 6.20 16.43
CA ASN A 359 -16.92 5.26 15.97
C ASN A 359 -16.38 3.84 15.76
N VAL A 360 -15.64 3.33 16.75
CA VAL A 360 -15.09 1.97 16.70
C VAL A 360 -16.18 0.95 17.03
N PRO A 361 -16.47 -0.02 16.15
CA PRO A 361 -17.47 -1.04 16.42
C PRO A 361 -17.18 -1.84 17.69
N GLU A 362 -18.20 -2.05 18.50
CA GLU A 362 -18.13 -2.83 19.73
C GLU A 362 -17.59 -4.26 19.49
N GLY A 363 -16.82 -4.77 20.45
CA GLY A 363 -16.22 -6.11 20.40
C GLY A 363 -14.97 -6.21 19.53
N LEU A 364 -14.50 -5.11 18.93
CA LEU A 364 -13.23 -5.06 18.21
C LEU A 364 -12.10 -4.50 19.08
N THR A 365 -10.89 -4.96 18.80
CA THR A 365 -9.66 -4.32 19.28
C THR A 365 -9.00 -3.61 18.11
N THR A 366 -8.74 -2.31 18.25
CA THR A 366 -8.10 -1.48 17.23
C THR A 366 -6.87 -0.77 17.82
N TYR A 367 -6.06 -0.18 16.95
CA TYR A 367 -4.80 0.45 17.31
C TYR A 367 -4.67 1.77 16.58
N LYS A 368 -4.12 2.79 17.24
CA LYS A 368 -3.71 4.04 16.62
C LYS A 368 -2.33 4.45 17.13
N ALA A 369 -1.59 5.19 16.30
CA ALA A 369 -0.27 5.68 16.64
C ALA A 369 -0.30 7.15 17.04
N ILE A 370 0.52 7.49 18.04
CA ILE A 370 0.96 8.85 18.32
C ILE A 370 2.18 9.10 17.43
N LYS A 371 2.11 10.16 16.64
CA LYS A 371 3.05 10.46 15.55
C LYS A 371 3.97 11.61 15.96
N PHE A 372 5.27 11.36 15.91
CA PHE A 372 6.32 12.34 16.19
C PHE A 372 7.11 12.63 14.92
N LYS A 373 7.12 13.89 14.49
CA LYS A 373 8.05 14.37 13.45
C LYS A 373 9.41 14.60 14.11
N VAL A 374 10.43 13.93 13.58
CA VAL A 374 11.81 14.04 14.06
C VAL A 374 12.69 14.66 12.98
N THR A 375 13.36 15.75 13.32
CA THR A 375 14.33 16.44 12.46
C THR A 375 15.71 16.24 13.09
N GLY A 376 16.58 15.48 12.43
CA GLY A 376 17.97 15.30 12.85
C GLY A 376 18.60 14.07 12.20
N CYS A 377 19.84 13.78 12.60
CA CYS A 377 20.65 12.70 12.02
C CYS A 377 20.75 11.46 12.92
N ARG A 378 20.05 11.45 14.07
CA ARG A 378 20.17 10.42 15.10
C ARG A 378 18.86 9.67 15.28
N ALA A 379 18.96 8.37 15.54
CA ALA A 379 17.80 7.58 15.93
C ALA A 379 17.23 8.07 17.28
N VAL A 380 15.90 8.08 17.38
CA VAL A 380 15.15 8.47 18.57
C VAL A 380 14.35 7.28 19.07
N ASN A 381 14.44 7.04 20.38
CA ASN A 381 13.70 5.98 21.06
C ASN A 381 12.54 6.61 21.84
N PHE A 382 11.45 5.86 21.94
CA PHE A 382 10.25 6.24 22.69
C PHE A 382 9.88 5.10 23.62
N ARG A 383 9.81 5.39 24.92
CA ARG A 383 9.39 4.46 25.97
C ARG A 383 8.05 4.91 26.54
N ILE A 384 7.05 4.03 26.57
CA ILE A 384 5.84 4.26 27.34
C ILE A 384 6.18 4.12 28.83
N THR A 385 6.02 5.19 29.59
CA THR A 385 6.27 5.26 31.04
C THR A 385 4.98 5.27 31.85
N GLY A 386 3.90 5.79 31.29
CA GLY A 386 2.55 5.79 31.86
C GLY A 386 1.61 4.97 30.97
N VAL A 387 1.17 3.82 31.49
CA VAL A 387 0.36 2.86 30.72
C VAL A 387 -1.12 3.27 30.75
N PRO A 388 -1.82 3.24 29.59
CA PRO A 388 -3.26 3.46 29.55
C PRO A 388 -4.06 2.46 30.39
N THR A 389 -5.24 2.89 30.83
CA THR A 389 -6.14 2.13 31.69
C THR A 389 -7.52 1.93 31.05
N GLY A 390 -8.34 1.08 31.68
CA GLY A 390 -9.69 0.78 31.20
C GLY A 390 -9.66 -0.01 29.90
N ASN A 391 -10.33 0.53 28.87
CA ASN A 391 -10.40 -0.09 27.54
C ASN A 391 -9.21 0.25 26.65
N PHE A 392 -8.36 1.18 27.07
CA PHE A 392 -7.10 1.47 26.40
C PHE A 392 -5.98 0.58 26.95
N GLY A 393 -4.99 0.27 26.13
CA GLY A 393 -3.88 -0.56 26.57
C GLY A 393 -2.65 -0.50 25.67
N LEU A 394 -1.65 -1.31 26.01
CA LEU A 394 -0.45 -1.51 25.21
C LEU A 394 -0.73 -2.43 24.03
N THR A 395 0.13 -2.32 23.01
CA THR A 395 0.14 -3.26 21.89
C THR A 395 1.07 -4.43 22.16
N SER A 396 1.02 -5.45 21.30
CA SER A 396 1.96 -6.57 21.34
C SER A 396 3.42 -6.19 21.05
N MET A 397 3.70 -4.94 20.64
CA MET A 397 5.07 -4.44 20.46
C MET A 397 5.77 -4.10 21.78
N GLY A 398 5.04 -4.09 22.89
CA GLY A 398 5.57 -3.68 24.19
C GLY A 398 5.58 -2.16 24.34
N THR A 399 6.56 -1.66 25.08
CA THR A 399 6.63 -0.26 25.53
C THR A 399 7.70 0.57 24.82
N GLU A 400 8.54 -0.04 23.98
CA GLU A 400 9.71 0.61 23.37
C GLU A 400 9.55 0.68 21.85
N PHE A 401 9.80 1.86 21.28
CA PHE A 401 9.70 2.13 19.85
C PHE A 401 10.92 2.91 19.38
N VAL A 402 11.39 2.67 18.16
CA VAL A 402 12.58 3.34 17.60
C VAL A 402 12.24 3.97 16.26
N ALA A 403 12.58 5.25 16.11
CA ALA A 403 12.53 5.99 14.86
C ALA A 403 13.96 6.14 14.33
N ASN A 404 14.22 5.67 13.12
CA ASN A 404 15.52 5.76 12.48
C ASN A 404 15.53 6.87 11.42
N PRO A 405 16.63 7.63 11.31
CA PRO A 405 16.77 8.66 10.29
C PRO A 405 16.75 8.08 8.88
N ASP A 406 16.19 8.84 7.95
CA ASP A 406 16.25 8.59 6.52
C ASP A 406 17.17 9.64 5.88
N ASP A 407 18.30 9.18 5.35
CA ASP A 407 19.32 10.03 4.73
C ASP A 407 18.78 10.85 3.53
N ASN A 408 17.67 10.42 2.92
CA ASN A 408 17.04 11.11 1.79
C ASN A 408 15.92 12.07 2.18
N ALA A 409 15.51 12.10 3.45
CA ALA A 409 14.40 12.92 3.92
C ALA A 409 14.89 14.07 4.81
N ASP A 410 14.13 15.16 4.86
CA ASP A 410 14.42 16.30 5.76
C ASP A 410 13.84 16.10 7.16
N PHE A 411 13.09 15.02 7.37
CA PHE A 411 12.59 14.57 8.65
C PHE A 411 12.13 13.11 8.50
N PHE A 412 11.95 12.43 9.62
CA PHE A 412 11.39 11.08 9.66
C PHE A 412 10.37 10.98 10.80
N TYR A 413 9.53 9.94 10.76
CA TYR A 413 8.46 9.77 11.74
C TYR A 413 8.79 8.70 12.78
N GLY A 414 8.53 9.02 14.05
CA GLY A 414 8.39 8.07 15.14
C GLY A 414 6.93 7.79 15.45
N TYR A 415 6.61 6.52 15.71
CA TYR A 415 5.25 6.07 15.99
C TYR A 415 5.20 5.30 17.30
N VAL A 416 4.38 5.78 18.24
CA VAL A 416 4.08 5.10 19.50
C VAL A 416 2.65 4.58 19.44
N TRP A 417 2.48 3.27 19.42
CA TRP A 417 1.17 2.66 19.21
C TRP A 417 0.45 2.40 20.53
N VAL A 418 -0.85 2.69 20.54
CA VAL A 418 -1.78 2.39 21.64
C VAL A 418 -2.97 1.59 21.14
N GLN A 419 -3.49 0.72 22.01
CA GLN A 419 -4.62 -0.17 21.75
C GLN A 419 -5.91 0.42 22.34
N LEU A 420 -7.04 0.16 21.68
CA LEU A 420 -8.39 0.29 22.21
C LEU A 420 -9.14 -1.04 22.06
N ALA A 421 -9.68 -1.58 23.14
CA ALA A 421 -10.68 -2.65 23.15
C ALA A 421 -12.08 -2.05 23.25
N ALA A 422 -12.76 -1.92 22.12
CA ALA A 422 -14.08 -1.31 22.03
C ALA A 422 -15.16 -2.17 22.70
N VAL A 423 -15.97 -1.56 23.55
CA VAL A 423 -17.09 -2.18 24.27
C VAL A 423 -18.35 -1.33 24.12
N ALA A 424 -19.49 -1.94 24.44
CA ALA A 424 -20.76 -1.24 24.45
C ALA A 424 -20.81 -0.13 25.50
N GLY A 425 -21.38 1.01 25.12
CA GLY A 425 -21.53 2.18 25.98
C GLY A 425 -20.29 3.09 26.03
N PRO A 426 -20.31 4.11 26.90
CA PRO A 426 -19.26 5.12 26.96
C PRO A 426 -17.93 4.53 27.41
N ILE A 427 -16.86 4.85 26.68
CA ILE A 427 -15.50 4.49 27.07
C ILE A 427 -14.90 5.63 27.91
N ALA A 428 -14.43 5.29 29.11
CA ALA A 428 -13.75 6.26 29.97
C ALA A 428 -12.45 6.72 29.31
N ASN A 429 -12.22 8.03 29.29
CA ASN A 429 -10.97 8.60 28.81
C ASN A 429 -9.77 8.04 29.60
N SER A 430 -8.63 7.93 28.92
CA SER A 430 -7.37 7.53 29.53
C SER A 430 -6.24 8.43 29.04
N SER A 431 -5.00 8.06 29.31
CA SER A 431 -3.82 8.77 28.83
C SER A 431 -2.65 7.81 28.69
N VAL A 432 -1.65 8.22 27.91
CA VAL A 432 -0.34 7.56 27.83
C VAL A 432 0.75 8.60 28.09
N ASP A 433 1.74 8.24 28.91
CA ASP A 433 2.95 9.03 29.09
C ASP A 433 4.11 8.39 28.32
N ILE A 434 4.83 9.21 27.57
CA ILE A 434 5.89 8.78 26.65
C ILE A 434 7.16 9.53 26.98
N HIS A 435 8.22 8.79 27.29
CA HIS A 435 9.58 9.30 27.41
C HIS A 435 10.30 9.15 26.07
N ALA A 436 10.66 10.26 25.42
CA ALA A 436 11.51 10.24 24.23
C ALA A 436 12.97 10.46 24.63
N TYR A 437 13.86 9.63 24.10
CA TYR A 437 15.29 9.67 24.43
C TYR A 437 16.17 9.23 23.26
N LEU A 438 17.45 9.58 23.31
CA LEU A 438 18.47 9.00 22.45
C LEU A 438 19.54 8.29 23.27
N LEU A 439 20.27 7.39 22.62
CA LEU A 439 21.46 6.78 23.19
C LEU A 439 22.69 7.61 22.81
N ASP A 440 23.34 8.19 23.81
CA ASP A 440 24.45 9.09 23.60
C ASP A 440 25.78 8.35 23.50
N GLN A 441 26.05 7.80 22.32
CA GLN A 441 27.23 6.96 22.04
C GLN A 441 28.57 7.61 22.39
N GLU A 442 28.64 8.94 22.47
CA GLU A 442 29.86 9.69 22.76
C GLU A 442 29.93 10.17 24.21
N GLY A 443 28.78 10.23 24.91
CA GLY A 443 28.68 10.68 26.29
C GLY A 443 28.99 12.17 26.47
N TYR A 444 28.56 13.01 25.52
CA TYR A 444 28.69 14.46 25.59
C TYR A 444 27.47 15.13 26.23
N PHE A 445 26.30 14.53 26.07
CA PHE A 445 25.03 14.97 26.64
C PHE A 445 24.62 14.12 27.84
N ALA A 446 24.73 12.79 27.72
CA ALA A 446 24.41 11.87 28.81
C ALA A 446 25.52 11.83 29.88
N ALA A 447 25.18 11.35 31.07
CA ALA A 447 26.12 11.20 32.18
C ALA A 447 27.21 10.15 31.92
N THR A 448 26.95 9.18 31.04
CA THR A 448 27.88 8.10 30.68
C THR A 448 27.87 7.87 29.17
N VAL A 449 28.98 7.34 28.65
CA VAL A 449 29.12 6.97 27.23
C VAL A 449 28.13 5.85 26.91
N GLY A 450 27.31 6.04 25.88
CA GLY A 450 26.22 5.13 25.50
C GLY A 450 24.97 5.26 26.37
N GLY A 451 24.94 6.21 27.32
CA GLY A 451 23.82 6.42 28.22
C GLY A 451 22.60 7.06 27.57
N GLU A 452 21.46 6.95 28.24
CA GLU A 452 20.19 7.58 27.84
C GLU A 452 20.25 9.10 28.06
N TYR A 453 19.92 9.89 27.04
CA TYR A 453 19.72 11.33 27.14
C TYR A 453 18.26 11.67 26.83
N PRO A 454 17.54 12.33 27.77
CA PRO A 454 16.14 12.64 27.59
C PRO A 454 15.95 13.77 26.58
N LEU A 455 15.03 13.57 25.63
CA LEU A 455 14.65 14.57 24.62
C LEU A 455 13.31 15.23 24.97
N GLY A 456 12.49 14.57 25.77
CA GLY A 456 11.26 15.13 26.32
C GLY A 456 10.30 14.06 26.84
N ASP A 457 9.42 14.48 27.74
CA ASP A 457 8.30 13.68 28.23
C ASP A 457 6.99 14.25 27.66
N PHE A 458 6.14 13.36 27.15
CA PHE A 458 4.90 13.73 26.48
C PHE A 458 3.71 13.03 27.12
N HIS A 459 2.71 13.82 27.51
CA HIS A 459 1.42 13.33 28.00
C HIS A 459 0.38 13.45 26.88
N VAL A 460 -0.25 12.33 26.50
CA VAL A 460 -1.27 12.30 25.45
C VAL A 460 -2.56 11.70 25.99
N GLY A 461 -3.63 12.49 25.99
CA GLY A 461 -4.97 12.04 26.34
C GLY A 461 -5.52 11.07 25.29
N LEU A 462 -6.29 10.07 25.73
CA LEU A 462 -6.92 9.07 24.88
C LEU A 462 -8.43 9.16 25.04
N THR A 463 -9.13 9.35 23.93
CA THR A 463 -10.60 9.39 23.88
C THR A 463 -11.14 8.43 22.85
N ALA A 464 -12.33 7.88 23.09
CA ALA A 464 -12.95 6.95 22.16
C ALA A 464 -14.48 7.11 22.12
N THR A 465 -15.05 6.97 20.92
CA THR A 465 -16.47 6.68 20.73
C THR A 465 -16.61 5.30 20.11
N THR A 466 -17.57 4.52 20.61
CA THR A 466 -17.93 3.22 20.05
C THR A 466 -19.29 3.28 19.40
N VAL A 467 -19.49 2.43 18.40
CA VAL A 467 -20.80 2.24 17.75
C VAL A 467 -21.21 0.78 17.91
N PRO A 468 -22.50 0.49 18.17
CA PRO A 468 -22.99 -0.87 18.18
C PRO A 468 -22.58 -1.59 16.92
N ARG A 469 -21.93 -2.75 17.08
CA ARG A 469 -21.75 -3.65 15.95
C ARG A 469 -23.12 -4.30 15.71
N GLU A 470 -23.84 -3.82 14.70
CA GLU A 470 -25.16 -4.33 14.41
C GLU A 470 -25.06 -5.79 13.97
N ASN A 471 -25.42 -6.72 14.86
CA ASN A 471 -25.62 -8.12 14.48
C ASN A 471 -26.83 -8.20 13.54
N ASN A 472 -26.74 -9.03 12.53
CA ASN A 472 -27.72 -9.08 11.46
C ASN A 472 -28.54 -10.37 11.56
N SER A 473 -29.85 -10.26 11.36
CA SER A 473 -30.72 -11.42 11.21
C SER A 473 -31.22 -11.47 9.78
N VAL A 474 -30.94 -12.57 9.09
CA VAL A 474 -31.21 -12.73 7.66
C VAL A 474 -32.16 -13.88 7.42
N ALA A 475 -33.27 -13.61 6.75
CA ALA A 475 -34.13 -14.66 6.20
C ALA A 475 -33.85 -14.82 4.71
N LEU A 476 -33.28 -15.97 4.33
CA LEU A 476 -33.11 -16.38 2.95
C LEU A 476 -34.39 -17.08 2.49
N VAL A 477 -35.14 -16.45 1.59
CA VAL A 477 -36.39 -16.96 1.02
C VAL A 477 -36.11 -17.46 -0.40
N LEU A 478 -36.02 -18.77 -0.54
CA LEU A 478 -35.42 -19.42 -1.69
C LEU A 478 -36.43 -20.23 -2.50
N ASP A 479 -36.48 -19.93 -3.79
CA ASP A 479 -37.25 -20.70 -4.76
C ASP A 479 -36.66 -22.10 -4.93
N ARG A 480 -37.53 -23.11 -4.88
CA ARG A 480 -37.24 -24.51 -5.22
C ARG A 480 -38.29 -25.10 -6.14
N SER A 481 -38.98 -24.26 -6.91
CA SER A 481 -39.96 -24.65 -7.92
C SER A 481 -39.33 -25.54 -9.00
N GLY A 482 -40.15 -26.17 -9.83
CA GLY A 482 -39.68 -27.02 -10.94
C GLY A 482 -38.69 -26.32 -11.89
N SER A 483 -38.79 -25.01 -12.08
CA SER A 483 -37.88 -24.22 -12.95
C SER A 483 -36.44 -24.19 -12.42
N MET A 484 -36.24 -24.50 -11.13
CA MET A 484 -34.92 -24.58 -10.51
C MET A 484 -34.11 -25.83 -10.95
N ALA A 485 -34.76 -26.78 -11.63
CA ALA A 485 -34.09 -27.90 -12.30
C ALA A 485 -33.43 -27.50 -13.61
N ASP A 486 -33.84 -26.36 -14.21
CA ASP A 486 -33.35 -25.95 -15.50
C ASP A 486 -31.90 -25.44 -15.45
N PRO A 487 -31.16 -25.52 -16.56
CA PRO A 487 -29.85 -24.89 -16.68
C PRO A 487 -29.95 -23.37 -16.53
N ALA A 488 -28.99 -22.75 -15.83
CA ALA A 488 -28.94 -21.29 -15.65
C ALA A 488 -28.37 -20.52 -16.87
N GLY A 489 -28.32 -21.16 -18.05
CA GLY A 489 -27.61 -20.68 -19.25
C GLY A 489 -26.35 -21.49 -19.60
N GLY A 490 -25.77 -22.18 -18.60
CA GLY A 490 -24.60 -23.05 -18.73
C GLY A 490 -24.93 -24.55 -18.60
N THR A 491 -23.97 -25.33 -18.08
CA THR A 491 -24.14 -26.78 -17.82
C THR A 491 -24.66 -27.10 -16.41
N SER A 492 -24.64 -26.12 -15.50
CA SER A 492 -25.12 -26.25 -14.13
C SER A 492 -26.59 -25.87 -14.00
N THR A 493 -27.34 -26.61 -13.18
CA THR A 493 -28.72 -26.29 -12.86
C THR A 493 -28.80 -25.12 -11.90
N LYS A 494 -29.91 -24.37 -11.95
CA LYS A 494 -30.19 -23.26 -11.03
C LYS A 494 -30.07 -23.68 -9.55
N SER A 495 -30.69 -24.81 -9.16
CA SER A 495 -30.63 -25.32 -7.78
C SER A 495 -29.20 -25.65 -7.32
N ARG A 496 -28.33 -26.16 -8.20
CA ARG A 496 -26.92 -26.42 -7.85
C ARG A 496 -26.17 -25.12 -7.55
N LEU A 497 -26.36 -24.08 -8.36
CA LEU A 497 -25.74 -22.78 -8.14
C LEU A 497 -26.27 -22.12 -6.86
N LEU A 498 -27.57 -22.25 -6.59
CA LEU A 498 -28.19 -21.76 -5.36
C LEU A 498 -27.57 -22.40 -4.11
N LYS A 499 -27.44 -23.73 -4.08
CA LYS A 499 -26.82 -24.47 -2.97
C LYS A 499 -25.39 -23.97 -2.68
N ASN A 500 -24.61 -23.72 -3.73
CA ASN A 500 -23.26 -23.16 -3.59
C ASN A 500 -23.28 -21.74 -3.00
N ALA A 501 -24.13 -20.86 -3.53
CA ALA A 501 -24.24 -19.47 -3.07
C ALA A 501 -24.66 -19.37 -1.59
N VAL A 502 -25.65 -20.17 -1.16
CA VAL A 502 -26.11 -20.25 0.23
C VAL A 502 -24.99 -20.75 1.16
N SER A 503 -24.22 -21.76 0.72
CA SER A 503 -23.08 -22.26 1.50
C SER A 503 -22.02 -21.19 1.73
N VAL A 504 -21.69 -20.39 0.70
CA VAL A 504 -20.70 -19.32 0.81
C VAL A 504 -21.25 -18.17 1.66
N PHE A 505 -22.52 -17.78 1.48
CA PHE A 505 -23.18 -16.74 2.28
C PHE A 505 -23.11 -17.06 3.78
N ASN A 506 -23.51 -18.27 4.18
CA ASN A 506 -23.40 -18.73 5.57
C ASN A 506 -21.96 -18.77 6.11
N THR A 507 -20.97 -19.05 5.23
CA THR A 507 -19.54 -19.09 5.63
C THR A 507 -18.97 -17.69 5.91
N LEU A 508 -19.48 -16.66 5.23
CA LEU A 508 -18.98 -15.28 5.34
C LEU A 508 -19.65 -14.49 6.48
N MET A 509 -20.88 -14.88 6.88
CA MET A 509 -21.59 -14.30 8.02
C MET A 509 -20.80 -14.44 9.33
N LEU A 510 -21.03 -13.51 10.26
CA LEU A 510 -20.37 -13.53 11.57
C LEU A 510 -21.02 -14.58 12.48
N PRO A 511 -20.28 -15.19 13.41
CA PRO A 511 -20.83 -16.19 14.33
C PRO A 511 -22.01 -15.73 15.21
N ASN A 512 -22.17 -14.41 15.40
CA ASN A 512 -23.25 -13.84 16.21
C ASN A 512 -24.44 -13.35 15.36
N ASP A 513 -24.32 -13.37 14.03
CA ASP A 513 -25.46 -13.11 13.14
C ASP A 513 -26.45 -14.28 13.22
N GLU A 514 -27.68 -14.06 12.81
CA GLU A 514 -28.73 -15.07 12.72
C GLU A 514 -29.12 -15.31 11.26
N ILE A 515 -29.44 -16.56 10.94
CA ILE A 515 -29.90 -16.97 9.61
C ILE A 515 -31.11 -17.89 9.73
N ALA A 516 -32.11 -17.63 8.90
CA ALA A 516 -33.20 -18.55 8.61
C ALA A 516 -33.18 -18.91 7.12
N LEU A 517 -33.55 -20.14 6.80
CA LEU A 517 -33.78 -20.61 5.45
C LEU A 517 -35.25 -20.98 5.30
N VAL A 518 -35.92 -20.28 4.40
CA VAL A 518 -37.27 -20.59 3.94
C VAL A 518 -37.16 -21.05 2.50
N SER A 519 -37.72 -22.21 2.18
CA SER A 519 -37.79 -22.71 0.81
C SER A 519 -39.24 -22.81 0.39
N PHE A 520 -39.57 -22.41 -0.84
CA PHE A 520 -40.93 -22.45 -1.33
C PHE A 520 -41.06 -23.08 -2.72
N ASP A 521 -42.13 -23.84 -2.89
CA ASP A 521 -42.68 -24.34 -4.15
C ASP A 521 -44.22 -24.20 -4.11
N ASP A 522 -45.00 -25.27 -4.27
CA ASP A 522 -46.43 -25.30 -3.89
C ASP A 522 -46.65 -25.49 -2.39
N LEU A 523 -45.60 -25.84 -1.66
CA LEU A 523 -45.49 -25.92 -0.22
C LEU A 523 -44.43 -24.95 0.29
N ILE A 524 -44.61 -24.48 1.52
CA ILE A 524 -43.64 -23.62 2.20
C ILE A 524 -43.00 -24.46 3.30
N ALA A 525 -41.68 -24.48 3.31
CA ALA A 525 -40.90 -25.14 4.36
C ALA A 525 -39.89 -24.16 4.96
N THR A 526 -39.52 -24.42 6.21
CA THR A 526 -38.43 -23.73 6.90
C THR A 526 -37.31 -24.72 7.18
N PRO A 527 -36.47 -25.08 6.18
CA PRO A 527 -35.39 -26.05 6.38
C PRO A 527 -34.41 -25.70 7.50
N ALA A 528 -34.23 -24.40 7.78
CA ALA A 528 -33.49 -23.93 8.93
C ALA A 528 -34.27 -22.77 9.59
N PRO A 529 -34.85 -22.95 10.78
CA PRO A 529 -35.51 -21.86 11.49
C PRO A 529 -34.51 -20.79 11.92
N MET A 530 -35.00 -19.59 12.24
CA MET A 530 -34.16 -18.48 12.69
C MET A 530 -33.28 -18.89 13.88
N GLN A 531 -31.97 -18.85 13.68
CA GLN A 531 -30.98 -19.24 14.69
C GLN A 531 -29.63 -18.58 14.43
N ALA A 532 -28.77 -18.54 15.45
CA ALA A 532 -27.41 -18.06 15.32
C ALA A 532 -26.59 -18.86 14.29
N VAL A 533 -25.77 -18.18 13.52
CA VAL A 533 -24.88 -18.78 12.51
C VAL A 533 -23.88 -19.69 13.20
N SER A 534 -23.93 -20.97 12.86
CA SER A 534 -22.97 -21.97 13.31
C SER A 534 -22.70 -22.98 12.20
N ALA A 535 -21.63 -23.78 12.36
CA ALA A 535 -21.30 -24.84 11.40
C ALA A 535 -22.44 -25.87 11.20
N GLY A 536 -23.42 -25.93 12.10
CA GLY A 536 -24.60 -26.80 11.99
C GLY A 536 -25.88 -26.12 11.47
N ALA A 537 -25.92 -24.79 11.36
CA ALA A 537 -27.17 -24.05 11.11
C ALA A 537 -27.74 -24.25 9.69
N VAL A 538 -26.88 -24.24 8.67
CA VAL A 538 -27.24 -24.28 7.23
C VAL A 538 -26.58 -25.43 6.45
N PRO A 539 -25.35 -25.88 6.75
CA PRO A 539 -24.68 -26.92 5.94
C PRO A 539 -25.44 -28.25 5.77
N PRO A 540 -26.16 -28.81 6.78
CA PRO A 540 -26.95 -30.03 6.60
C PRO A 540 -28.07 -29.89 5.56
N VAL A 541 -28.66 -28.69 5.45
CA VAL A 541 -29.75 -28.39 4.53
C VAL A 541 -29.27 -28.36 3.08
N VAL A 542 -28.11 -27.75 2.84
CA VAL A 542 -27.49 -27.67 1.51
C VAL A 542 -27.13 -29.06 0.97
N ALA A 543 -26.72 -29.97 1.85
CA ALA A 543 -26.42 -31.36 1.50
C ALA A 543 -27.66 -32.25 1.33
N GLY A 544 -28.82 -31.82 1.83
CA GLY A 544 -30.09 -32.55 1.77
C GLY A 544 -30.93 -32.25 0.53
N THR A 545 -32.16 -32.76 0.56
CA THR A 545 -33.16 -32.60 -0.52
C THR A 545 -34.08 -31.38 -0.34
N GLU A 546 -33.86 -30.60 0.71
CA GLU A 546 -34.70 -29.46 1.14
C GLU A 546 -34.73 -28.32 0.11
N LEU A 547 -33.72 -28.20 -0.74
CA LEU A 547 -33.65 -27.21 -1.84
C LEU A 547 -33.74 -27.87 -3.23
N ASP A 548 -34.18 -29.12 -3.30
CA ASP A 548 -34.32 -29.82 -4.58
C ASP A 548 -35.57 -29.34 -5.34
N PRO A 549 -35.47 -29.09 -6.66
CA PRO A 549 -36.57 -28.57 -7.47
C PRO A 549 -37.83 -29.45 -7.45
N ARG A 550 -38.99 -28.88 -7.14
CA ARG A 550 -40.30 -29.55 -7.11
C ARG A 550 -41.44 -28.56 -7.35
N GLY A 551 -42.62 -29.08 -7.72
CA GLY A 551 -43.87 -28.35 -7.54
C GLY A 551 -44.07 -27.08 -8.38
N TRP A 552 -45.01 -26.26 -7.92
CA TRP A 552 -45.39 -24.95 -8.47
C TRP A 552 -44.62 -23.83 -7.75
N THR A 553 -44.98 -22.56 -7.95
CA THR A 553 -44.25 -21.39 -7.44
C THR A 553 -45.18 -20.49 -6.61
N CYS A 554 -44.99 -20.49 -5.28
CA CYS A 554 -45.74 -19.68 -4.31
C CYS A 554 -44.84 -18.62 -3.63
N ILE A 555 -44.52 -17.54 -4.35
CA ILE A 555 -43.57 -16.51 -3.89
C ILE A 555 -44.11 -15.76 -2.67
N GLY A 556 -45.37 -15.30 -2.71
CA GLY A 556 -45.98 -14.59 -1.58
C GLY A 556 -46.02 -15.46 -0.32
N GLY A 557 -46.26 -16.77 -0.47
CA GLY A 557 -46.18 -17.72 0.63
C GLY A 557 -44.79 -17.79 1.27
N GLY A 558 -43.74 -17.88 0.44
CA GLY A 558 -42.35 -17.84 0.91
C GLY A 558 -42.01 -16.55 1.65
N ILE A 559 -42.44 -15.39 1.13
CA ILE A 559 -42.19 -14.08 1.76
C ILE A 559 -42.91 -13.95 3.11
N LEU A 560 -44.15 -14.44 3.24
CA LEU A 560 -44.88 -14.46 4.52
C LEU A 560 -44.15 -15.28 5.58
N GLN A 561 -43.67 -16.47 5.21
CA GLN A 561 -42.89 -17.29 6.15
C GLN A 561 -41.55 -16.63 6.47
N GLY A 562 -40.87 -16.03 5.50
CA GLY A 562 -39.65 -15.25 5.72
C GLY A 562 -39.86 -14.11 6.72
N ALA A 563 -40.97 -13.37 6.59
CA ALA A 563 -41.35 -12.31 7.53
C ALA A 563 -41.65 -12.86 8.93
N THR A 564 -42.25 -14.06 9.00
CA THR A 564 -42.49 -14.76 10.27
C THR A 564 -41.16 -15.11 10.96
N GLU A 565 -40.19 -15.67 10.24
CA GLU A 565 -38.87 -15.97 10.78
C GLU A 565 -38.12 -14.70 11.23
N LEU A 566 -38.22 -13.60 10.47
CA LEU A 566 -37.67 -12.30 10.90
C LEU A 566 -38.38 -11.74 12.13
N GLY A 567 -39.64 -12.10 12.37
CA GLY A 567 -40.36 -11.78 13.60
C GLY A 567 -39.79 -12.49 14.84
N LEU A 568 -39.17 -13.67 14.65
CA LEU A 568 -38.51 -14.46 15.68
C LEU A 568 -37.06 -14.04 15.95
N ALA A 569 -36.47 -13.20 15.08
CA ALA A 569 -35.10 -12.72 15.19
C ALA A 569 -34.86 -11.92 16.48
N THR A 570 -33.72 -12.16 17.12
CA THR A 570 -33.32 -11.44 18.34
C THR A 570 -32.66 -10.11 18.05
N HIS A 571 -32.09 -9.93 16.85
CA HIS A 571 -31.48 -8.66 16.43
C HIS A 571 -32.47 -7.73 15.72
N THR A 572 -32.17 -6.43 15.75
CA THR A 572 -33.00 -5.38 15.15
C THR A 572 -32.72 -5.18 13.66
N ASN A 573 -31.51 -5.50 13.20
CA ASN A 573 -31.12 -5.46 11.79
C ASN A 573 -31.63 -6.68 11.04
N ARG A 574 -32.87 -6.59 10.59
CA ARG A 574 -33.59 -7.68 9.93
C ARG A 574 -33.59 -7.47 8.43
N SER A 575 -33.00 -8.40 7.69
CA SER A 575 -32.96 -8.34 6.22
C SER A 575 -33.57 -9.60 5.61
N MET A 576 -34.37 -9.42 4.57
CA MET A 576 -34.91 -10.53 3.78
C MET A 576 -34.19 -10.59 2.44
N VAL A 577 -33.75 -11.76 2.01
CA VAL A 577 -33.18 -11.97 0.67
C VAL A 577 -34.04 -12.99 -0.07
N VAL A 578 -34.74 -12.54 -1.10
CA VAL A 578 -35.61 -13.37 -1.91
C VAL A 578 -34.91 -13.76 -3.20
N LEU A 579 -34.79 -15.05 -3.48
CA LEU A 579 -34.30 -15.53 -4.76
C LEU A 579 -35.40 -16.30 -5.47
N THR A 580 -35.75 -15.86 -6.68
CA THR A 580 -36.82 -16.44 -7.51
C THR A 580 -36.70 -15.96 -8.95
N ASP A 581 -37.35 -16.65 -9.88
CA ASP A 581 -37.59 -16.12 -11.22
C ASP A 581 -38.78 -15.14 -11.25
N GLY A 582 -39.55 -14.97 -10.17
CA GLY A 582 -40.65 -14.01 -10.11
C GLY A 582 -41.93 -14.51 -10.80
N ILE A 583 -41.95 -15.74 -11.32
CA ILE A 583 -43.10 -16.32 -12.00
C ILE A 583 -43.94 -17.09 -10.98
N GLU A 584 -44.86 -16.37 -10.32
CA GLU A 584 -45.80 -16.98 -9.37
C GLU A 584 -47.05 -17.54 -10.06
N ASN A 585 -47.47 -18.73 -9.64
CA ASN A 585 -48.65 -19.43 -10.17
C ASN A 585 -49.47 -20.10 -9.06
N ARG A 586 -49.11 -19.86 -7.79
CA ARG A 586 -49.82 -20.35 -6.60
C ARG A 586 -50.01 -19.23 -5.57
N HIS A 587 -51.24 -19.09 -5.07
CA HIS A 587 -51.59 -18.15 -4.01
C HIS A 587 -50.96 -18.53 -2.65
N PRO A 588 -50.56 -17.56 -1.80
CA PRO A 588 -50.74 -16.10 -1.98
C PRO A 588 -49.72 -15.47 -2.94
N TYR A 589 -50.20 -14.49 -3.70
CA TYR A 589 -49.37 -13.72 -4.63
C TYR A 589 -48.68 -12.53 -3.93
N VAL A 590 -47.55 -12.07 -4.46
CA VAL A 590 -46.78 -10.94 -3.88
C VAL A 590 -47.64 -9.67 -3.77
N ALA A 591 -48.48 -9.41 -4.77
CA ALA A 591 -49.37 -8.25 -4.80
C ALA A 591 -50.46 -8.26 -3.71
N GLU A 592 -50.72 -9.42 -3.10
CA GLU A 592 -51.77 -9.64 -2.10
C GLU A 592 -51.22 -9.68 -0.66
N LEU A 593 -49.92 -9.45 -0.49
CA LEU A 593 -49.27 -9.50 0.81
C LEU A 593 -49.76 -8.39 1.76
N PRO A 594 -49.97 -8.69 3.05
CA PRO A 594 -50.27 -7.66 4.05
C PRO A 594 -49.19 -6.58 4.10
N ALA A 595 -49.61 -5.33 4.34
CA ALA A 595 -48.69 -4.21 4.53
C ALA A 595 -47.70 -4.50 5.66
N GLY A 596 -46.42 -4.19 5.43
CA GLY A 596 -45.34 -4.43 6.40
C GLY A 596 -44.68 -5.82 6.31
N THR A 597 -45.17 -6.73 5.46
CA THR A 597 -44.51 -8.03 5.21
C THR A 597 -43.16 -7.84 4.50
N ILE A 598 -43.15 -7.00 3.47
CA ILE A 598 -41.94 -6.53 2.79
C ILE A 598 -41.45 -5.29 3.55
N THR A 599 -40.24 -5.37 4.11
CA THR A 599 -39.65 -4.30 4.92
C THR A 599 -38.67 -3.47 4.10
N ASN A 600 -38.17 -2.39 4.69
CA ASN A 600 -37.17 -1.53 4.07
C ASN A 600 -35.81 -2.21 3.83
N ARG A 601 -35.57 -3.46 4.26
CA ARG A 601 -34.32 -4.22 4.02
C ARG A 601 -34.60 -5.54 3.30
N THR A 602 -35.40 -5.49 2.23
CA THR A 602 -35.74 -6.64 1.40
C THR A 602 -34.96 -6.58 0.09
N TYR A 603 -34.09 -7.55 -0.14
CA TYR A 603 -33.27 -7.70 -1.33
C TYR A 603 -33.87 -8.78 -2.22
N ALA A 604 -33.71 -8.66 -3.53
CA ALA A 604 -34.16 -9.70 -4.46
C ALA A 604 -33.10 -10.05 -5.51
N ILE A 605 -32.94 -11.35 -5.75
CA ILE A 605 -32.11 -11.90 -6.80
C ILE A 605 -33.03 -12.60 -7.82
N GLY A 606 -33.20 -11.96 -8.97
CA GLY A 606 -33.96 -12.50 -10.11
C GLY A 606 -33.16 -13.56 -10.84
N PHE A 607 -33.58 -14.82 -10.76
CA PHE A 607 -32.78 -15.95 -11.27
C PHE A 607 -33.31 -16.56 -12.58
N GLY A 608 -32.79 -16.07 -13.70
CA GLY A 608 -33.14 -16.59 -15.02
C GLY A 608 -32.72 -15.69 -16.18
N LEU A 609 -33.04 -16.15 -17.40
CA LEU A 609 -32.79 -15.42 -18.63
C LEU A 609 -33.75 -14.23 -18.79
N PRO A 610 -33.38 -13.20 -19.57
CA PRO A 610 -34.32 -12.15 -19.95
C PRO A 610 -35.57 -12.75 -20.64
N GLY A 611 -36.73 -12.58 -20.03
CA GLY A 611 -38.02 -13.15 -20.47
C GLY A 611 -38.49 -14.36 -19.64
N ASP A 612 -37.59 -15.07 -18.97
CA ASP A 612 -37.92 -16.16 -18.04
C ASP A 612 -37.98 -15.65 -16.59
N VAL A 613 -37.98 -14.33 -16.38
CA VAL A 613 -37.99 -13.67 -15.08
C VAL A 613 -39.02 -12.54 -15.07
N SER A 614 -39.87 -12.47 -14.05
CA SER A 614 -40.82 -11.38 -13.87
C SER A 614 -40.21 -10.21 -13.10
N ALA A 615 -39.65 -9.22 -13.83
CA ALA A 615 -39.17 -8.00 -13.19
C ALA A 615 -40.29 -7.20 -12.50
N ALA A 616 -41.55 -7.31 -12.95
CA ALA A 616 -42.66 -6.62 -12.31
C ALA A 616 -42.90 -7.12 -10.89
N VAL A 617 -42.93 -8.45 -10.68
CA VAL A 617 -43.05 -9.06 -9.36
C VAL A 617 -41.80 -8.80 -8.52
N LEU A 618 -40.61 -8.96 -9.09
CA LEU A 618 -39.36 -8.68 -8.37
C LEU A 618 -39.22 -7.21 -7.96
N GLN A 619 -39.71 -6.27 -8.78
CA GLN A 619 -39.76 -4.86 -8.43
C GLN A 619 -40.79 -4.60 -7.33
N GLN A 620 -41.89 -5.34 -7.22
CA GLN A 620 -42.77 -5.22 -6.04
C GLN A 620 -42.08 -5.62 -4.74
N ILE A 621 -41.18 -6.61 -4.79
CA ILE A 621 -40.42 -7.07 -3.64
C ILE A 621 -39.42 -6.02 -3.16
N THR A 622 -38.82 -5.25 -4.06
CA THR A 622 -37.73 -4.30 -3.73
C THR A 622 -38.11 -2.83 -3.85
N SER A 623 -39.23 -2.49 -4.49
CA SER A 623 -39.68 -1.11 -4.65
C SER A 623 -39.95 -0.47 -3.29
N ASN A 624 -39.41 0.73 -3.07
CA ASN A 624 -39.46 1.43 -1.78
C ASN A 624 -38.79 0.68 -0.61
N THR A 625 -38.01 -0.35 -0.91
CA THR A 625 -37.08 -0.95 0.04
C THR A 625 -35.70 -0.31 -0.17
N HIS A 626 -34.87 -0.27 0.86
CA HIS A 626 -33.46 0.06 0.75
C HIS A 626 -32.63 -1.14 0.26
N GLY A 627 -33.29 -2.24 -0.14
CA GLY A 627 -32.63 -3.42 -0.68
C GLY A 627 -32.50 -3.37 -2.20
N ASP A 628 -31.47 -4.03 -2.69
CA ASP A 628 -31.13 -4.03 -4.11
C ASP A 628 -31.86 -5.14 -4.89
N LEU A 629 -32.16 -4.86 -6.16
CA LEU A 629 -32.61 -5.84 -7.14
C LEU A 629 -31.46 -6.20 -8.08
N ILE A 630 -31.08 -7.46 -8.08
CA ILE A 630 -30.06 -8.01 -8.98
C ILE A 630 -30.71 -9.08 -9.86
N ILE A 631 -30.82 -8.83 -11.16
CA ILE A 631 -31.27 -9.81 -12.14
C ILE A 631 -30.03 -10.44 -12.79
N THR A 632 -29.90 -11.76 -12.64
CA THR A 632 -28.71 -12.53 -13.02
C THR A 632 -28.45 -12.59 -14.53
N GLY A 633 -29.50 -12.69 -15.36
CA GLY A 633 -29.37 -12.86 -16.80
C GLY A 633 -28.80 -14.22 -17.21
N ASN A 634 -28.21 -14.29 -18.40
CA ASN A 634 -27.59 -15.52 -18.92
C ASN A 634 -26.28 -15.84 -18.19
N ILE A 635 -26.28 -16.86 -17.34
CA ILE A 635 -25.04 -17.34 -16.70
C ILE A 635 -24.41 -18.39 -17.62
N SER A 636 -23.49 -17.94 -18.47
CA SER A 636 -22.83 -18.80 -19.44
C SER A 636 -22.00 -19.92 -18.79
N SER A 637 -21.61 -20.93 -19.57
CA SER A 637 -20.77 -22.03 -19.06
C SER A 637 -19.39 -21.57 -18.53
N ALA A 638 -18.91 -20.41 -18.97
CA ALA A 638 -17.66 -19.79 -18.50
C ALA A 638 -17.86 -19.02 -17.17
N GLU A 639 -19.08 -18.59 -16.87
CA GLU A 639 -19.42 -17.67 -15.77
C GLU A 639 -20.19 -18.35 -14.62
N GLN A 640 -20.72 -19.55 -14.87
CA GLN A 640 -21.49 -20.36 -13.91
C GLN A 640 -20.74 -20.76 -12.63
N GLY A 641 -19.42 -20.58 -12.56
CA GLY A 641 -18.64 -20.94 -11.38
C GLY A 641 -18.98 -20.10 -10.15
N PHE A 642 -19.13 -18.76 -10.30
CA PHE A 642 -19.22 -17.83 -9.18
C PHE A 642 -20.25 -16.71 -9.32
N ASN A 643 -20.88 -16.50 -10.48
CA ASN A 643 -21.71 -15.31 -10.70
C ASN A 643 -22.88 -15.19 -9.70
N LEU A 644 -23.63 -16.27 -9.45
CA LEU A 644 -24.69 -16.22 -8.45
C LEU A 644 -24.13 -15.94 -7.05
N THR A 645 -23.05 -16.63 -6.68
CA THR A 645 -22.36 -16.44 -5.40
C THR A 645 -21.86 -15.00 -5.22
N LYS A 646 -21.31 -14.38 -6.27
CA LYS A 646 -20.87 -12.99 -6.29
C LYS A 646 -22.02 -12.05 -5.95
N TYR A 647 -23.20 -12.25 -6.53
CA TYR A 647 -24.38 -11.46 -6.18
C TYR A 647 -24.82 -11.66 -4.73
N PHE A 648 -24.73 -12.88 -4.20
CA PHE A 648 -24.96 -13.12 -2.76
C PHE A 648 -23.93 -12.39 -1.88
N VAL A 649 -22.66 -12.33 -2.27
CA VAL A 649 -21.63 -11.57 -1.53
C VAL A 649 -21.90 -10.05 -1.60
N GLN A 650 -22.33 -9.54 -2.75
CA GLN A 650 -22.73 -8.14 -2.92
C GLN A 650 -23.95 -7.79 -2.04
N VAL A 651 -24.96 -8.65 -2.03
CA VAL A 651 -26.13 -8.50 -1.15
C VAL A 651 -25.72 -8.62 0.32
N LEU A 652 -24.81 -9.53 0.67
CA LEU A 652 -24.28 -9.66 2.03
C LEU A 652 -23.61 -8.35 2.48
N ALA A 653 -22.80 -7.73 1.62
CA ALA A 653 -22.19 -6.43 1.92
C ALA A 653 -23.26 -5.37 2.26
N GLY A 654 -24.34 -5.29 1.49
CA GLY A 654 -25.48 -4.42 1.79
C GLY A 654 -26.20 -4.78 3.10
N VAL A 655 -26.44 -6.07 3.34
CA VAL A 655 -27.05 -6.60 4.56
C VAL A 655 -26.22 -6.24 5.80
N THR A 656 -24.90 -6.26 5.70
CA THR A 656 -23.97 -5.92 6.80
C THR A 656 -23.49 -4.48 6.78
N ASN A 657 -24.11 -3.61 5.96
CA ASN A 657 -23.76 -2.18 5.80
C ASN A 657 -22.26 -1.95 5.47
N MET A 658 -21.64 -2.85 4.71
CA MET A 658 -20.28 -2.73 4.19
C MET A 658 -20.28 -2.13 2.78
N ASN A 659 -19.23 -1.42 2.41
CA ASN A 659 -19.06 -0.91 1.05
C ASN A 659 -18.07 -1.78 0.27
N VAL A 660 -18.47 -2.19 -0.93
CA VAL A 660 -17.57 -2.88 -1.84
C VAL A 660 -16.57 -1.88 -2.40
N LEU A 661 -15.28 -2.24 -2.36
CA LEU A 661 -14.17 -1.45 -2.86
C LEU A 661 -13.88 -1.82 -4.32
N LEU A 662 -13.88 -3.13 -4.60
CA LEU A 662 -13.72 -3.71 -5.93
C LEU A 662 -14.17 -5.18 -5.96
N ASP A 663 -14.54 -5.62 -7.16
CA ASP A 663 -14.94 -7.00 -7.44
C ASP A 663 -14.46 -7.50 -8.84
N PRO A 664 -13.15 -7.75 -9.05
CA PRO A 664 -12.63 -8.29 -10.30
C PRO A 664 -12.74 -9.82 -10.40
N GLN A 665 -12.82 -10.32 -11.64
CA GLN A 665 -12.83 -11.75 -11.97
C GLN A 665 -11.70 -12.11 -12.94
N GLY A 666 -11.24 -13.36 -12.91
CA GLY A 666 -10.17 -13.84 -13.78
C GLY A 666 -9.97 -15.35 -13.75
N SER A 667 -8.93 -15.83 -14.43
CA SER A 667 -8.51 -17.24 -14.39
C SER A 667 -7.01 -17.32 -14.10
N LEU A 668 -6.63 -18.13 -13.10
CA LEU A 668 -5.24 -18.33 -12.69
C LEU A 668 -4.65 -19.53 -13.42
N PHE A 669 -3.59 -19.32 -14.19
CA PHE A 669 -2.84 -20.40 -14.84
C PHE A 669 -1.73 -20.94 -13.92
N PHE A 670 -1.35 -22.21 -14.08
CA PHE A 670 -0.24 -22.78 -13.31
C PHE A 670 1.06 -21.99 -13.53
N GLY A 671 1.69 -21.54 -12.44
CA GLY A 671 2.90 -20.71 -12.48
C GLY A 671 2.65 -19.21 -12.71
N SER A 672 1.42 -18.79 -12.95
CA SER A 672 1.04 -17.37 -13.01
C SER A 672 0.69 -16.81 -11.63
N LYS A 673 0.87 -15.49 -11.48
CA LYS A 673 0.51 -14.72 -10.27
C LYS A 673 -0.29 -13.49 -10.70
N HIS A 674 -1.45 -13.29 -10.11
CA HIS A 674 -2.26 -12.09 -10.30
C HIS A 674 -2.11 -11.18 -9.08
N VAL A 675 -1.85 -9.90 -9.33
CA VAL A 675 -1.70 -8.86 -8.29
C VAL A 675 -2.83 -7.86 -8.49
N ILE A 676 -3.74 -7.80 -7.51
CA ILE A 676 -4.98 -7.06 -7.60
C ILE A 676 -4.93 -5.93 -6.55
N PRO A 677 -4.71 -4.67 -6.98
CA PRO A 677 -4.64 -3.54 -6.06
C PRO A 677 -6.01 -3.10 -5.58
N PHE A 678 -6.10 -2.62 -4.34
CA PHE A 678 -7.28 -2.00 -3.76
C PHE A 678 -6.92 -0.92 -2.75
N ASP A 679 -7.77 0.10 -2.60
CA ASP A 679 -7.47 1.25 -1.77
C ASP A 679 -8.30 1.23 -0.48
N LEU A 680 -7.63 1.41 0.66
CA LEU A 680 -8.23 1.61 1.98
C LEU A 680 -7.86 2.99 2.51
N THR A 681 -8.74 3.61 3.30
CA THR A 681 -8.53 4.92 3.91
C THR A 681 -8.49 4.84 5.43
N ASP A 682 -8.13 5.94 6.09
CA ASP A 682 -8.19 6.06 7.55
C ASP A 682 -9.63 5.96 8.10
N ALA A 683 -10.64 6.14 7.25
CA ALA A 683 -12.04 5.94 7.60
C ALA A 683 -12.46 4.47 7.63
N ASP A 684 -11.69 3.58 6.98
CA ASP A 684 -11.95 2.14 6.96
C ASP A 684 -11.50 1.51 8.28
N VAL A 685 -12.41 0.79 8.94
CA VAL A 685 -12.17 0.20 10.27
C VAL A 685 -11.75 -1.26 10.16
N TYR A 686 -12.40 -2.01 9.28
CA TYR A 686 -11.98 -3.37 8.92
C TYR A 686 -12.40 -3.69 7.50
N ALA A 687 -11.67 -4.60 6.86
CA ALA A 687 -11.91 -5.05 5.50
C ALA A 687 -11.91 -6.58 5.44
N ASP A 688 -12.82 -7.11 4.63
CA ASP A 688 -12.84 -8.52 4.24
C ASP A 688 -12.36 -8.62 2.79
N VAL A 689 -11.37 -9.46 2.53
CA VAL A 689 -10.83 -9.71 1.19
C VAL A 689 -11.11 -11.16 0.84
N ILE A 690 -12.08 -11.36 -0.06
CA ILE A 690 -12.73 -12.64 -0.33
C ILE A 690 -12.33 -13.11 -1.73
N ALA A 691 -11.85 -14.34 -1.83
CA ALA A 691 -11.57 -15.02 -3.08
C ALA A 691 -12.53 -16.20 -3.26
N LEU A 692 -13.46 -16.07 -4.22
CA LEU A 692 -14.32 -17.14 -4.69
C LEU A 692 -13.54 -17.98 -5.72
N CYS A 693 -13.46 -19.29 -5.51
CA CYS A 693 -12.65 -20.20 -6.32
C CYS A 693 -13.20 -21.63 -6.14
N PRO A 694 -13.27 -22.51 -7.17
CA PRO A 694 -13.90 -23.81 -7.01
C PRO A 694 -13.12 -24.71 -6.04
N LEU A 695 -11.80 -24.50 -5.99
CA LEU A 695 -10.84 -25.26 -5.19
C LEU A 695 -9.98 -24.28 -4.37
N PRO A 696 -10.53 -23.66 -3.32
CA PRO A 696 -9.82 -22.64 -2.54
C PRO A 696 -8.55 -23.19 -1.88
N GLN A 697 -8.47 -24.51 -1.65
CA GLN A 697 -7.27 -25.15 -1.10
C GLN A 697 -6.06 -25.11 -2.05
N LEU A 698 -6.27 -24.91 -3.36
CA LEU A 698 -5.20 -24.73 -4.35
C LEU A 698 -4.64 -23.31 -4.38
N LEU A 699 -5.37 -22.35 -3.82
CA LEU A 699 -5.02 -20.95 -3.87
C LEU A 699 -3.90 -20.67 -2.86
N ASP A 700 -2.82 -20.07 -3.33
CA ASP A 700 -1.89 -19.33 -2.50
C ASP A 700 -2.35 -17.86 -2.52
N PHE A 701 -3.13 -17.51 -1.49
CA PHE A 701 -3.74 -16.20 -1.31
C PHE A 701 -2.97 -15.44 -0.22
N THR A 702 -2.39 -14.30 -0.59
CA THR A 702 -1.65 -13.43 0.33
C THR A 702 -2.06 -11.97 0.14
N LEU A 703 -1.90 -11.15 1.17
CA LEU A 703 -2.06 -9.70 1.10
C LEU A 703 -0.70 -9.01 1.17
N GLU A 704 -0.57 -7.84 0.55
CA GLU A 704 0.57 -6.93 0.69
C GLU A 704 0.05 -5.60 1.25
N THR A 705 0.67 -5.13 2.35
CA THR A 705 0.37 -3.83 2.97
C THR A 705 0.88 -2.68 2.10
N PRO A 706 0.43 -1.42 2.33
CA PRO A 706 0.94 -0.25 1.63
C PRO A 706 2.46 -0.05 1.76
N SER A 707 3.05 -0.50 2.87
CA SER A 707 4.50 -0.48 3.11
C SER A 707 5.27 -1.59 2.36
N GLY A 708 4.58 -2.54 1.72
CA GLY A 708 5.17 -3.68 1.01
C GLY A 708 5.33 -4.95 1.86
N LYS A 709 4.84 -5.00 3.11
CA LYS A 709 4.90 -6.22 3.92
C LYS A 709 3.88 -7.27 3.44
N ILE A 710 4.33 -8.52 3.32
CA ILE A 710 3.48 -9.64 2.89
C ILE A 710 2.82 -10.34 4.10
N ILE A 711 1.51 -10.45 4.06
CA ILE A 711 0.67 -11.16 5.01
C ILE A 711 0.23 -12.49 4.40
N LYS A 712 0.65 -13.59 5.02
CA LYS A 712 0.24 -14.97 4.71
C LYS A 712 -0.69 -15.50 5.79
N PRO A 713 -1.42 -16.60 5.56
CA PRO A 713 -2.25 -17.21 6.61
C PRO A 713 -1.46 -17.55 7.89
N SER A 714 -0.17 -17.87 7.75
CA SER A 714 0.73 -18.19 8.87
C SER A 714 1.45 -16.99 9.50
N THR A 715 1.41 -15.82 8.87
CA THR A 715 2.12 -14.61 9.33
C THR A 715 1.18 -13.46 9.66
N GLY A 716 -0.14 -13.71 9.65
CA GLY A 716 -1.15 -12.75 10.11
C GLY A 716 -0.95 -12.41 11.58
N GLY A 717 -0.97 -11.11 11.90
CA GLY A 717 -1.04 -10.64 13.28
C GLY A 717 -2.42 -10.90 13.91
N PRO A 718 -2.65 -10.50 15.17
CA PRO A 718 -3.92 -10.74 15.87
C PRO A 718 -5.15 -10.12 15.17
N ASN A 719 -4.94 -9.09 14.33
CA ASN A 719 -5.99 -8.41 13.57
C ASN A 719 -6.32 -9.05 12.22
N VAL A 720 -5.60 -10.11 11.83
CA VAL A 720 -5.79 -10.77 10.55
C VAL A 720 -6.24 -12.20 10.80
N LYS A 721 -7.46 -12.50 10.35
CA LYS A 721 -7.99 -13.87 10.34
C LYS A 721 -8.07 -14.36 8.90
N TYR A 722 -7.53 -15.55 8.65
CA TYR A 722 -7.67 -16.24 7.38
C TYR A 722 -8.53 -17.48 7.57
N ALA A 723 -9.52 -17.66 6.69
CA ALA A 723 -10.41 -18.80 6.72
C ALA A 723 -10.68 -19.32 5.30
N THR A 724 -11.00 -20.60 5.21
CA THR A 724 -11.38 -21.27 3.98
C THR A 724 -12.66 -22.05 4.20
N GLY A 725 -13.58 -22.00 3.24
CA GLY A 725 -14.81 -22.79 3.22
C GLY A 725 -15.03 -23.43 1.84
N PRO A 726 -16.20 -24.06 1.61
CA PRO A 726 -16.56 -24.54 0.29
C PRO A 726 -16.56 -23.39 -0.72
N GLN A 727 -15.73 -23.50 -1.75
CA GLN A 727 -15.60 -22.54 -2.84
C GLN A 727 -15.15 -21.10 -2.47
N VAL A 728 -14.66 -20.87 -1.25
CA VAL A 728 -14.23 -19.55 -0.79
C VAL A 728 -12.98 -19.60 0.10
N ALA A 729 -12.08 -18.65 -0.07
CA ALA A 729 -11.02 -18.33 0.87
C ALA A 729 -11.04 -16.83 1.15
N PHE A 730 -10.90 -16.40 2.40
CA PHE A 730 -10.96 -14.98 2.71
C PHE A 730 -10.08 -14.57 3.88
N TYR A 731 -9.66 -13.31 3.82
CA TYR A 731 -9.08 -12.59 4.94
C TYR A 731 -10.14 -11.69 5.56
N ARG A 732 -10.16 -11.63 6.88
CA ARG A 732 -10.81 -10.59 7.68
C ARG A 732 -9.75 -9.79 8.40
N VAL A 733 -9.67 -8.50 8.12
CA VAL A 733 -8.58 -7.62 8.53
C VAL A 733 -9.13 -6.44 9.30
N THR A 734 -8.89 -6.38 10.61
CA THR A 734 -9.07 -5.15 11.38
C THR A 734 -7.89 -4.22 11.11
N LEU A 735 -8.14 -2.94 10.84
CA LEU A 735 -7.09 -1.98 10.50
C LEU A 735 -6.64 -1.19 11.74
N PRO A 736 -5.32 -0.91 11.89
CA PRO A 736 -4.21 -1.42 11.08
C PRO A 736 -4.02 -2.95 11.23
N ALA A 737 -3.68 -3.63 10.14
CA ALA A 737 -3.57 -5.09 10.11
C ALA A 737 -2.36 -5.62 10.90
N LEU A 738 -1.24 -4.91 10.82
CA LEU A 738 0.03 -5.23 11.45
C LEU A 738 0.46 -4.04 12.31
N ALA A 739 0.24 -4.13 13.62
CA ALA A 739 0.63 -3.08 14.55
C ALA A 739 2.15 -2.77 14.46
N ALA A 740 2.98 -3.78 14.23
CA ALA A 740 4.44 -3.68 14.09
C ALA A 740 4.93 -3.32 12.67
N ASP A 741 4.10 -2.68 11.86
CA ASP A 741 4.49 -2.19 10.55
C ASP A 741 4.86 -0.70 10.60
N PRO A 742 6.16 -0.34 10.68
CA PRO A 742 6.59 1.06 10.78
C PRO A 742 6.26 1.86 9.51
N GLY A 743 6.09 1.20 8.36
CA GLY A 743 5.63 1.85 7.12
C GLY A 743 4.10 1.95 7.00
N GLY A 744 3.36 1.47 8.01
CA GLY A 744 1.90 1.52 8.04
C GLY A 744 1.21 0.31 7.40
N SER A 745 0.11 -0.12 8.03
CA SER A 745 -0.76 -1.19 7.54
C SER A 745 -2.24 -0.85 7.76
N HIS A 746 -2.59 0.43 7.61
CA HIS A 746 -3.96 0.95 7.69
C HIS A 746 -4.40 1.46 6.31
N ALA A 747 -4.33 2.78 6.10
CA ALA A 747 -4.68 3.43 4.85
C ALA A 747 -3.57 3.30 3.78
N GLY A 748 -3.98 3.35 2.51
CA GLY A 748 -3.12 3.30 1.35
C GLY A 748 -3.51 2.20 0.37
N LYS A 749 -2.64 1.97 -0.60
CA LYS A 749 -2.85 0.95 -1.65
C LYS A 749 -2.39 -0.42 -1.16
N TRP A 750 -3.35 -1.29 -0.95
CA TRP A 750 -3.16 -2.70 -0.67
C TRP A 750 -3.11 -3.54 -1.94
N LYS A 751 -2.56 -4.75 -1.86
CA LYS A 751 -2.62 -5.72 -2.97
C LYS A 751 -3.05 -7.09 -2.48
N ALA A 752 -4.06 -7.65 -3.12
CA ALA A 752 -4.37 -9.07 -3.03
C ALA A 752 -3.56 -9.82 -4.09
N ILE A 753 -2.80 -10.81 -3.64
CA ILE A 753 -1.94 -11.61 -4.51
C ILE A 753 -2.51 -13.02 -4.54
N LEU A 754 -2.88 -13.46 -5.73
CA LEU A 754 -3.43 -14.79 -6.00
C LEU A 754 -2.49 -15.58 -6.90
N SER A 755 -2.17 -16.81 -6.51
CA SER A 755 -1.45 -17.77 -7.35
C SER A 755 -1.87 -19.19 -7.01
N ILE A 756 -1.47 -20.17 -7.82
CA ILE A 756 -1.69 -21.59 -7.53
C ILE A 756 -0.50 -22.13 -6.73
N LYS A 757 -0.80 -22.91 -5.67
CA LYS A 757 0.21 -23.57 -4.82
C LYS A 757 1.24 -24.37 -5.61
N GLY A 758 2.44 -24.51 -5.04
CA GLY A 758 3.53 -25.23 -5.69
C GLY A 758 3.26 -26.74 -5.82
N LYS A 759 3.95 -27.38 -6.78
CA LYS A 759 3.80 -28.82 -7.09
C LYS A 759 3.77 -29.73 -5.86
N ARG A 760 4.68 -29.53 -4.91
CA ARG A 760 4.79 -30.35 -3.68
C ARG A 760 3.56 -30.22 -2.78
N GLU A 761 2.96 -29.03 -2.70
CA GLU A 761 1.75 -28.81 -1.92
C GLU A 761 0.54 -29.45 -2.60
N ILE A 762 0.43 -29.32 -3.93
CA ILE A 762 -0.63 -29.98 -4.71
C ILE A 762 -0.55 -31.50 -4.56
N GLU A 763 0.64 -32.09 -4.68
CA GLU A 763 0.86 -33.53 -4.46
C GLU A 763 0.41 -33.98 -3.07
N ASN A 764 0.54 -33.14 -2.05
CA ASN A 764 0.04 -33.42 -0.72
C ASN A 764 -1.49 -33.33 -0.64
N LEU A 765 -2.11 -32.32 -1.27
CA LEU A 765 -3.57 -32.18 -1.32
C LEU A 765 -4.24 -33.35 -2.05
N LEU A 766 -3.62 -33.84 -3.14
CA LEU A 766 -4.11 -34.98 -3.92
C LEU A 766 -4.12 -36.31 -3.14
N LYS A 767 -3.47 -36.40 -1.97
CA LYS A 767 -3.60 -37.56 -1.08
C LYS A 767 -4.99 -37.68 -0.47
N ASN A 768 -5.73 -36.57 -0.37
CA ASN A 768 -7.11 -36.57 0.07
C ASN A 768 -8.03 -36.98 -1.10
N ARG A 769 -8.74 -38.10 -0.95
CA ARG A 769 -9.60 -38.67 -2.00
C ARG A 769 -10.72 -37.72 -2.45
N THR A 770 -11.32 -37.00 -1.53
CA THR A 770 -12.40 -36.04 -1.82
C THR A 770 -11.86 -34.86 -2.63
N PHE A 771 -10.70 -34.35 -2.24
CA PHE A 771 -10.01 -33.30 -2.99
C PHE A 771 -9.58 -33.79 -4.38
N ALA A 772 -9.02 -34.99 -4.49
CA ALA A 772 -8.60 -35.55 -5.78
C ALA A 772 -9.76 -35.76 -6.76
N ALA A 773 -10.96 -36.10 -6.26
CA ALA A 773 -12.17 -36.14 -7.07
C ALA A 773 -12.59 -34.74 -7.54
N ALA A 774 -12.71 -33.78 -6.61
CA ALA A 774 -13.05 -32.40 -6.94
C ALA A 774 -12.03 -31.75 -7.90
N PHE A 775 -10.75 -32.09 -7.76
CA PHE A 775 -9.68 -31.67 -8.66
C PHE A 775 -9.93 -32.16 -10.09
N ARG A 776 -10.25 -33.45 -10.27
CA ARG A 776 -10.58 -34.00 -11.61
C ARG A 776 -11.81 -33.34 -12.23
N ASP A 777 -12.82 -33.03 -11.43
CA ASP A 777 -14.11 -32.50 -11.91
C ASP A 777 -14.06 -31.00 -12.22
N ASN A 778 -13.16 -30.24 -11.59
CA ASN A 778 -13.10 -28.77 -11.71
C ASN A 778 -11.83 -28.25 -12.38
N ALA A 779 -10.74 -29.01 -12.40
CA ALA A 779 -9.52 -28.63 -13.12
C ALA A 779 -9.61 -29.03 -14.60
N THR A 780 -10.60 -28.50 -15.31
CA THR A 780 -10.62 -28.58 -16.77
C THR A 780 -9.72 -27.47 -17.32
N ALA A 781 -8.63 -27.84 -18.01
CA ALA A 781 -7.73 -26.97 -18.79
C ALA A 781 -6.92 -25.93 -18.00
N GLU A 782 -5.68 -26.29 -17.61
CA GLU A 782 -4.50 -25.43 -17.29
C GLU A 782 -4.68 -24.22 -16.35
N SER A 783 -5.89 -23.98 -15.80
CA SER A 783 -6.25 -22.78 -15.08
C SER A 783 -7.42 -23.01 -14.12
N ILE A 784 -7.58 -22.10 -13.17
CA ILE A 784 -8.66 -22.10 -12.17
C ILE A 784 -9.33 -20.72 -12.17
N PRO A 785 -10.65 -20.62 -12.43
CA PRO A 785 -11.36 -19.36 -12.37
C PRO A 785 -11.45 -18.84 -10.93
N TYR A 786 -11.41 -17.52 -10.77
CA TYR A 786 -11.62 -16.86 -9.48
C TYR A 786 -12.42 -15.56 -9.62
N SER A 787 -13.09 -15.15 -8.55
CA SER A 787 -13.60 -13.79 -8.33
C SER A 787 -13.04 -13.28 -7.01
N LEU A 788 -12.45 -12.08 -7.01
CA LEU A 788 -12.01 -11.44 -5.78
C LEU A 788 -12.99 -10.32 -5.44
N VAL A 789 -13.47 -10.26 -4.21
CA VAL A 789 -14.27 -9.15 -3.68
C VAL A 789 -13.53 -8.58 -2.47
N ALA A 790 -13.28 -7.28 -2.45
CA ALA A 790 -12.86 -6.60 -1.22
C ALA A 790 -13.94 -5.60 -0.82
N HIS A 791 -14.36 -5.67 0.44
CA HIS A 791 -15.34 -4.76 1.02
C HIS A 791 -14.91 -4.37 2.43
N ALA A 792 -15.27 -3.16 2.85
CA ALA A 792 -14.88 -2.61 4.13
C ALA A 792 -16.07 -2.02 4.88
N TYR A 793 -16.03 -2.14 6.20
CA TYR A 793 -16.83 -1.30 7.06
C TYR A 793 -16.10 0.02 7.26
N SER A 794 -16.76 1.09 6.86
CA SER A 794 -16.13 2.38 6.59
C SER A 794 -16.99 3.50 7.15
N ASN A 795 -16.35 4.47 7.81
CA ASN A 795 -17.00 5.74 8.11
C ASN A 795 -17.19 6.60 6.83
N LEU A 796 -16.55 6.25 5.72
CA LEU A 796 -16.83 6.74 4.37
C LEU A 796 -17.80 5.78 3.66
N GLN A 797 -19.09 6.10 3.69
CA GLN A 797 -20.17 5.28 3.14
C GLN A 797 -20.51 5.68 1.70
N PHE A 798 -20.73 4.68 0.84
CA PHE A 798 -21.21 4.85 -0.53
C PHE A 798 -22.47 4.03 -0.77
N ASP A 799 -23.56 4.70 -1.16
CA ASP A 799 -24.80 4.05 -1.62
C ASP A 799 -25.14 4.51 -3.04
N ALA A 800 -25.79 3.63 -3.79
CA ALA A 800 -26.31 3.91 -5.13
C ALA A 800 -27.64 3.19 -5.33
N ARG A 801 -28.56 3.85 -6.03
CA ARG A 801 -29.93 3.39 -6.29
C ARG A 801 -30.32 3.62 -7.74
N LEU A 802 -31.23 2.78 -8.21
CA LEU A 802 -31.76 2.81 -9.57
C LEU A 802 -33.28 2.99 -9.51
N GLU A 803 -33.77 3.99 -10.24
CA GLU A 803 -35.19 4.27 -10.45
C GLU A 803 -35.50 4.16 -11.95
N GLN A 804 -36.52 3.40 -12.34
CA GLN A 804 -36.96 3.28 -13.74
C GLN A 804 -38.43 3.67 -13.86
N ASP A 805 -38.77 4.49 -14.85
CA ASP A 805 -40.12 5.04 -15.03
C ASP A 805 -41.12 4.06 -15.63
N SER A 806 -40.63 3.05 -16.37
CA SER A 806 -41.41 1.96 -16.93
C SER A 806 -40.52 0.75 -17.21
N LEU A 807 -41.14 -0.38 -17.58
CA LEU A 807 -40.44 -1.60 -17.99
C LEU A 807 -40.41 -1.78 -19.53
N LYS A 808 -40.85 -0.79 -20.30
CA LYS A 808 -40.99 -0.88 -21.76
C LYS A 808 -39.72 -0.36 -22.47
N PRO A 809 -39.37 -0.82 -23.68
CA PRO A 809 -38.31 -0.22 -24.48
C PRO A 809 -38.50 1.29 -24.60
N GLY A 810 -37.44 2.05 -24.33
CA GLY A 810 -37.51 3.51 -24.22
C GLY A 810 -37.71 4.03 -22.79
N ALA A 811 -37.77 3.16 -21.78
CA ALA A 811 -37.81 3.56 -20.37
C ALA A 811 -36.58 4.41 -19.99
N LYS A 812 -36.81 5.43 -19.16
CA LYS A 812 -35.77 6.25 -18.54
C LYS A 812 -35.34 5.64 -17.22
N VAL A 813 -34.06 5.31 -17.13
CA VAL A 813 -33.42 4.77 -15.92
C VAL A 813 -32.57 5.88 -15.29
N THR A 814 -32.89 6.25 -14.05
CA THR A 814 -32.17 7.25 -13.25
C THR A 814 -31.33 6.55 -12.19
N LEU A 815 -30.03 6.81 -12.19
CA LEU A 815 -29.09 6.36 -11.17
C LEU A 815 -28.80 7.51 -10.21
N ARG A 816 -29.01 7.29 -8.91
CA ARG A 816 -28.66 8.23 -7.84
C ARG A 816 -27.64 7.60 -6.91
N ALA A 817 -26.55 8.30 -6.63
CA ALA A 817 -25.53 7.86 -5.69
C ALA A 817 -25.34 8.87 -4.56
N SER A 818 -25.00 8.39 -3.37
CA SER A 818 -24.69 9.22 -2.21
C SER A 818 -23.39 8.79 -1.53
N LEU A 819 -22.55 9.76 -1.19
CA LEU A 819 -21.35 9.62 -0.38
C LEU A 819 -21.54 10.34 0.94
N LYS A 820 -21.21 9.66 2.04
CA LYS A 820 -21.22 10.23 3.40
C LYS A 820 -19.93 9.92 4.11
N GLU A 821 -19.50 10.83 4.97
CA GLU A 821 -18.39 10.68 5.90
C GLU A 821 -18.92 10.89 7.32
N TYR A 822 -18.74 9.93 8.23
CA TYR A 822 -19.27 9.99 9.60
C TYR A 822 -20.76 10.43 9.65
N ASP A 823 -21.57 9.84 8.76
CA ASP A 823 -22.99 10.13 8.54
C ASP A 823 -23.35 11.54 8.05
N VAL A 824 -22.37 12.42 7.80
CA VAL A 824 -22.59 13.71 7.13
C VAL A 824 -22.32 13.62 5.62
N PRO A 825 -23.01 14.40 4.76
CA PRO A 825 -22.76 14.39 3.33
C PRO A 825 -21.30 14.71 2.98
N PHE A 826 -20.67 13.89 2.14
CA PHE A 826 -19.28 14.06 1.76
C PHE A 826 -19.05 15.39 1.02
N ALA A 827 -18.24 16.25 1.62
CA ALA A 827 -18.06 17.63 1.17
C ALA A 827 -17.05 17.78 0.04
N ALA A 828 -15.98 16.97 0.07
CA ALA A 828 -14.90 16.99 -0.91
C ALA A 828 -15.34 16.47 -2.29
N ASP A 829 -14.49 16.72 -3.29
CA ASP A 829 -14.77 16.33 -4.66
C ASP A 829 -14.51 14.83 -4.86
N ALA A 830 -15.48 14.16 -5.50
CA ALA A 830 -15.37 12.77 -5.94
C ALA A 830 -15.91 12.66 -7.37
N THR A 831 -15.32 11.76 -8.15
CA THR A 831 -15.82 11.41 -9.48
C THR A 831 -16.71 10.19 -9.34
N VAL A 832 -17.96 10.29 -9.80
CA VAL A 832 -18.93 9.19 -9.77
C VAL A 832 -19.40 8.89 -11.18
N TRP A 833 -19.39 7.61 -11.56
CA TRP A 833 -19.84 7.16 -12.87
C TRP A 833 -20.48 5.77 -12.78
N ALA A 834 -21.20 5.37 -13.82
CA ALA A 834 -21.77 4.05 -13.97
C ALA A 834 -21.27 3.40 -15.26
N GLU A 835 -20.78 2.16 -15.15
CA GLU A 835 -20.48 1.27 -16.25
C GLU A 835 -21.73 0.40 -16.50
N ILE A 836 -22.38 0.60 -17.64
CA ILE A 836 -23.65 -0.03 -18.00
C ILE A 836 -23.39 -1.02 -19.14
N THR A 837 -23.81 -2.27 -18.99
CA THR A 837 -23.78 -3.26 -20.09
C THR A 837 -25.17 -3.35 -20.70
N THR A 838 -25.29 -3.16 -22.01
CA THR A 838 -26.56 -3.27 -22.72
C THR A 838 -26.85 -4.74 -23.09
N PRO A 839 -28.11 -5.10 -23.42
CA PRO A 839 -28.49 -6.48 -23.74
C PRO A 839 -27.73 -7.12 -24.91
N ASP A 840 -27.20 -6.32 -25.85
CA ASP A 840 -26.34 -6.75 -26.96
C ASP A 840 -24.85 -6.88 -26.57
N SER A 841 -24.54 -6.83 -25.27
CA SER A 841 -23.20 -6.87 -24.69
C SER A 841 -22.31 -5.65 -25.01
N SER A 842 -22.87 -4.55 -25.50
CA SER A 842 -22.14 -3.27 -25.62
C SER A 842 -21.98 -2.60 -24.25
N ALA A 843 -20.91 -1.82 -24.06
CA ALA A 843 -20.66 -1.11 -22.81
C ALA A 843 -20.90 0.40 -22.99
N MET A 844 -21.62 1.00 -22.06
CA MET A 844 -21.91 2.43 -21.97
C MET A 844 -21.37 2.96 -20.64
N ASN A 845 -20.60 4.06 -20.69
CA ASN A 845 -20.17 4.77 -19.48
C ASN A 845 -21.00 6.03 -19.30
N LEU A 846 -21.62 6.17 -18.13
CA LEU A 846 -22.46 7.31 -17.76
C LEU A 846 -21.83 8.04 -16.57
N LYS A 847 -21.39 9.28 -16.76
CA LYS A 847 -20.94 10.13 -15.65
C LYS A 847 -22.14 10.62 -14.83
N LEU A 848 -22.07 10.53 -13.51
CA LEU A 848 -23.09 11.07 -12.60
C LEU A 848 -22.69 12.46 -12.16
N GLU A 849 -23.54 13.46 -12.42
CA GLU A 849 -23.28 14.85 -12.06
C GLU A 849 -23.72 15.12 -10.61
N ARG A 850 -22.96 15.97 -9.91
CA ARG A 850 -23.26 16.34 -8.52
C ARG A 850 -24.51 17.21 -8.48
N VAL A 851 -25.54 16.76 -7.75
CA VAL A 851 -26.82 17.46 -7.58
C VAL A 851 -26.84 18.29 -6.29
N SER A 852 -26.25 17.76 -5.23
CA SER A 852 -26.03 18.45 -3.96
C SER A 852 -24.79 17.88 -3.26
N THR A 853 -24.40 18.44 -2.11
CA THR A 853 -23.26 17.93 -1.33
C THR A 853 -23.44 16.43 -1.07
N GLY A 854 -22.44 15.64 -1.48
CA GLY A 854 -22.46 14.18 -1.33
C GLY A 854 -23.46 13.43 -2.22
N VAL A 855 -24.24 14.06 -3.11
CA VAL A 855 -25.27 13.38 -3.93
C VAL A 855 -25.03 13.59 -5.42
N TYR A 856 -25.08 12.51 -6.19
CA TYR A 856 -24.79 12.46 -7.62
C TYR A 856 -25.94 11.78 -8.36
N SER A 857 -26.22 12.22 -9.59
CA SER A 857 -27.30 11.66 -10.40
C SER A 857 -27.01 11.70 -11.89
N ALA A 858 -27.47 10.69 -12.62
CA ALA A 858 -27.58 10.71 -14.07
C ALA A 858 -28.70 9.78 -14.53
N ALA A 859 -29.10 9.92 -15.79
CA ALA A 859 -30.10 9.04 -16.39
C ALA A 859 -29.69 8.61 -17.80
N PHE A 860 -30.12 7.42 -18.19
CA PHE A 860 -30.03 6.92 -19.57
C PHE A 860 -31.39 6.37 -20.02
N THR A 861 -31.54 6.21 -21.33
CA THR A 861 -32.73 5.62 -21.94
C THR A 861 -32.41 4.24 -22.48
N THR A 862 -33.28 3.28 -22.23
CA THR A 862 -33.09 1.90 -22.66
C THR A 862 -33.38 1.73 -24.15
N SER A 863 -32.52 1.00 -24.87
CA SER A 863 -32.56 0.88 -26.34
C SER A 863 -33.32 -0.37 -26.83
N SER A 864 -33.25 -1.46 -26.06
CA SER A 864 -33.87 -2.75 -26.39
C SER A 864 -34.38 -3.48 -25.14
N ALA A 865 -35.25 -4.47 -25.33
CA ALA A 865 -35.61 -5.39 -24.26
C ALA A 865 -34.38 -6.20 -23.79
N GLY A 866 -34.32 -6.49 -22.49
CA GLY A 866 -33.22 -7.19 -21.84
C GLY A 866 -32.86 -6.59 -20.48
N VAL A 867 -31.82 -7.16 -19.87
CA VAL A 867 -31.26 -6.71 -18.58
C VAL A 867 -30.10 -5.76 -18.85
N TYR A 868 -30.02 -4.69 -18.06
CA TYR A 868 -28.96 -3.69 -18.09
C TYR A 868 -28.21 -3.72 -16.76
N PRO A 869 -27.12 -4.49 -16.63
CA PRO A 869 -26.23 -4.41 -15.47
C PRO A 869 -25.59 -3.02 -15.38
N CYS A 870 -25.70 -2.39 -14.21
CA CYS A 870 -25.18 -1.06 -13.91
C CYS A 870 -24.20 -1.16 -12.74
N ARG A 871 -22.90 -1.00 -12.98
CA ARG A 871 -21.87 -0.90 -11.93
C ARG A 871 -21.57 0.57 -11.67
N VAL A 872 -22.09 1.10 -10.57
CA VAL A 872 -21.84 2.49 -10.14
C VAL A 872 -20.57 2.53 -9.30
N ARG A 873 -19.67 3.45 -9.61
CA ARG A 873 -18.35 3.59 -8.99
C ARG A 873 -18.12 5.03 -8.56
N ALA A 874 -17.41 5.19 -7.46
CA ALA A 874 -16.91 6.45 -6.97
C ALA A 874 -15.41 6.35 -6.70
N GLU A 875 -14.66 7.37 -7.11
CA GLU A 875 -13.27 7.55 -6.71
C GLU A 875 -13.00 9.00 -6.28
N GLY A 876 -12.07 9.18 -5.36
CA GLY A 876 -11.69 10.48 -4.86
C GLY A 876 -10.62 10.38 -3.80
N TYR A 877 -10.50 11.43 -3.01
CA TYR A 877 -9.55 11.55 -1.93
C TYR A 877 -10.28 11.86 -0.63
N PHE A 878 -10.07 11.05 0.41
CA PHE A 878 -10.70 11.26 1.73
C PHE A 878 -10.04 12.43 2.48
N ASN A 879 -8.73 12.59 2.32
CA ASN A 879 -7.91 13.72 2.77
C ASN A 879 -6.92 14.07 1.64
N SER A 880 -5.92 14.91 1.86
CA SER A 880 -4.97 15.30 0.79
C SER A 880 -4.12 14.15 0.21
N SER A 881 -4.10 12.96 0.80
CA SER A 881 -3.22 11.85 0.39
C SER A 881 -3.94 10.51 0.13
N ASP A 882 -5.06 10.25 0.78
CA ASP A 882 -5.67 8.92 0.80
C ASP A 882 -6.71 8.76 -0.31
N LYS A 883 -6.31 8.07 -1.38
CA LYS A 883 -7.22 7.71 -2.46
C LYS A 883 -8.25 6.69 -1.96
N PHE A 884 -9.51 6.83 -2.36
CA PHE A 884 -10.54 5.83 -2.14
C PHE A 884 -11.19 5.39 -3.45
N THR A 885 -11.71 4.16 -3.43
CA THR A 885 -12.63 3.63 -4.44
C THR A 885 -13.81 2.95 -3.72
N ARG A 886 -15.00 3.11 -4.27
CA ARG A 886 -16.23 2.46 -3.81
C ARG A 886 -17.05 2.04 -5.03
N GLU A 887 -17.74 0.92 -4.95
CA GLU A 887 -18.62 0.45 -6.01
C GLU A 887 -19.89 -0.22 -5.51
N LYS A 888 -20.92 -0.21 -6.36
CA LYS A 888 -22.18 -0.89 -6.12
C LYS A 888 -22.77 -1.38 -7.44
N SER A 889 -23.29 -2.61 -7.44
CA SER A 889 -23.91 -3.23 -8.62
C SER A 889 -25.43 -3.18 -8.53
N LEU A 890 -26.07 -2.73 -9.60
CA LEU A 890 -27.52 -2.59 -9.74
C LEU A 890 -27.95 -3.17 -11.10
N THR A 891 -29.24 -3.45 -11.29
CA THR A 891 -29.76 -3.91 -12.59
C THR A 891 -31.05 -3.17 -12.96
N ALA A 892 -31.13 -2.73 -14.22
CA ALA A 892 -32.38 -2.28 -14.87
C ALA A 892 -32.90 -3.40 -15.79
N ALA A 893 -34.21 -3.42 -16.06
CA ALA A 893 -34.78 -4.44 -16.93
C ALA A 893 -35.92 -3.91 -17.82
N VAL A 894 -36.00 -4.42 -19.04
CA VAL A 894 -36.87 -3.93 -20.11
C VAL A 894 -37.49 -5.09 -20.89
N TYR A 895 -38.78 -5.01 -21.21
CA TYR A 895 -39.58 -6.10 -21.78
C TYR A 895 -40.56 -5.62 -22.85
N TYR A 896 -40.86 -6.48 -23.84
CA TYR A 896 -41.96 -6.26 -24.78
C TYR A 896 -43.27 -6.84 -24.19
N GLY A 897 -44.24 -5.98 -23.86
CA GLY A 897 -45.59 -6.38 -23.44
C GLY A 897 -46.05 -5.78 -22.11
N ASP A 898 -47.35 -5.89 -21.81
CA ASP A 898 -47.95 -5.53 -20.51
C ASP A 898 -48.03 -6.79 -19.63
N TYR A 899 -47.02 -7.01 -18.79
CA TYR A 899 -47.05 -8.09 -17.79
C TYR A 899 -48.04 -7.71 -16.67
N SER A 900 -49.07 -8.53 -16.46
CA SER A 900 -49.99 -8.35 -15.33
C SER A 900 -49.31 -8.81 -14.04
N THR A 901 -49.37 -8.00 -12.98
CA THR A 901 -48.82 -8.30 -11.65
C THR A 901 -49.66 -9.30 -10.86
N THR A 902 -50.71 -9.83 -11.47
CA THR A 902 -51.54 -10.93 -11.00
C THR A 902 -51.76 -11.83 -12.21
N PRO A 903 -51.58 -13.16 -12.12
CA PRO A 903 -52.07 -14.05 -13.16
C PRO A 903 -53.54 -13.71 -13.39
N ALA A 904 -53.95 -13.52 -14.65
CA ALA A 904 -55.38 -13.37 -14.96
C ALA A 904 -56.10 -14.51 -14.26
N LYS A 905 -57.07 -14.20 -13.37
CA LYS A 905 -57.80 -15.19 -12.58
C LYS A 905 -58.09 -16.38 -13.49
N GLY A 906 -57.35 -17.48 -13.28
CA GLY A 906 -57.55 -18.69 -14.04
C GLY A 906 -58.97 -19.10 -13.76
N ASP A 907 -59.87 -18.88 -14.72
CA ASP A 907 -61.19 -19.44 -14.64
C ASP A 907 -60.99 -20.93 -14.86
N THR A 908 -60.66 -21.62 -13.76
CA THR A 908 -60.41 -23.07 -13.71
C THR A 908 -61.53 -23.85 -14.39
N LEU A 909 -62.72 -23.26 -14.51
CA LEU A 909 -63.82 -23.74 -15.32
C LEU A 909 -63.53 -23.69 -16.82
N CYS A 910 -63.04 -22.58 -17.37
CA CYS A 910 -62.66 -22.48 -18.79
C CYS A 910 -61.51 -23.44 -19.14
N GLU A 911 -60.50 -23.56 -18.28
CA GLU A 911 -59.39 -24.51 -18.50
C GLU A 911 -59.86 -25.97 -18.47
N LEU A 912 -60.74 -26.32 -17.52
CA LEU A 912 -61.36 -27.64 -17.44
C LEU A 912 -62.23 -27.92 -18.67
N LEU A 913 -63.03 -26.96 -19.12
CA LEU A 913 -63.92 -27.11 -20.28
C LEU A 913 -63.13 -27.27 -21.58
N HIS A 914 -62.05 -26.50 -21.78
CA HIS A 914 -61.11 -26.67 -22.90
C HIS A 914 -60.41 -28.03 -22.88
N CYS A 915 -60.02 -28.52 -21.70
CA CYS A 915 -59.45 -29.86 -21.53
C CYS A 915 -60.46 -30.97 -21.88
N LEU A 916 -61.67 -30.88 -21.33
CA LEU A 916 -62.75 -31.84 -21.56
C LEU A 916 -63.19 -31.89 -23.04
N LEU A 917 -63.14 -30.76 -23.74
CA LEU A 917 -63.48 -30.67 -25.17
C LEU A 917 -62.30 -30.98 -26.11
N SER A 918 -61.09 -31.17 -25.57
CA SER A 918 -59.93 -31.54 -26.38
C SER A 918 -60.09 -32.94 -26.99
N GLY A 919 -59.59 -33.13 -28.21
CA GLY A 919 -59.61 -34.42 -28.92
C GLY A 919 -58.80 -35.55 -28.25
N LYS A 920 -58.18 -35.28 -27.10
CA LYS A 920 -57.51 -36.28 -26.25
C LYS A 920 -58.43 -36.85 -25.17
N VAL A 921 -59.53 -36.17 -24.85
CA VAL A 921 -60.47 -36.53 -23.77
C VAL A 921 -61.81 -37.01 -24.34
N LEU A 922 -62.37 -36.31 -25.33
CA LEU A 922 -63.55 -36.80 -26.06
C LEU A 922 -63.14 -37.69 -27.21
N THR A 923 -63.46 -38.97 -27.10
CA THR A 923 -63.33 -39.93 -28.21
C THR A 923 -64.44 -39.69 -29.25
N GLU A 924 -64.22 -40.07 -30.51
CA GLU A 924 -65.23 -39.99 -31.58
C GLU A 924 -66.57 -40.65 -31.18
N ARG A 925 -66.50 -41.75 -30.43
CA ARG A 925 -67.68 -42.46 -29.91
C ARG A 925 -68.47 -41.65 -28.87
N ALA A 926 -67.80 -40.78 -28.11
CA ALA A 926 -68.46 -39.87 -27.16
C ALA A 926 -69.10 -38.68 -27.90
N LEU A 927 -68.47 -38.18 -28.96
CA LEU A 927 -69.01 -37.11 -29.80
C LEU A 927 -70.31 -37.53 -30.51
N GLU A 928 -70.39 -38.78 -30.98
CA GLU A 928 -71.63 -39.33 -31.57
C GLU A 928 -72.77 -39.42 -30.54
N LYS A 929 -72.48 -39.91 -29.32
CA LYS A 929 -73.49 -39.97 -28.25
C LYS A 929 -73.97 -38.61 -27.78
N LEU A 930 -73.10 -37.61 -27.76
CA LEU A 930 -73.48 -36.23 -27.42
C LEU A 930 -74.40 -35.62 -28.48
N ARG A 931 -74.17 -35.93 -29.77
CA ARG A 931 -75.08 -35.54 -30.86
C ARG A 931 -76.43 -36.26 -30.77
N GLU A 932 -76.44 -37.56 -30.46
CA GLU A 932 -77.68 -38.32 -30.22
C GLU A 932 -78.48 -37.79 -29.02
N ALA A 933 -77.80 -37.22 -28.02
CA ALA A 933 -78.41 -36.55 -26.87
C ALA A 933 -78.88 -35.10 -27.16
N GLY A 934 -78.79 -34.64 -28.43
CA GLY A 934 -79.25 -33.31 -28.85
C GLY A 934 -78.27 -32.17 -28.56
N ILE A 935 -77.01 -32.46 -28.21
CA ILE A 935 -75.99 -31.45 -27.94
C ILE A 935 -75.20 -31.18 -29.22
N ASP A 936 -75.29 -29.95 -29.75
CA ASP A 936 -74.45 -29.50 -30.85
C ASP A 936 -73.07 -29.12 -30.35
N VAL A 937 -72.11 -30.05 -30.51
CA VAL A 937 -70.73 -29.88 -30.07
C VAL A 937 -70.02 -28.74 -30.81
N LYS A 938 -70.41 -28.40 -32.06
CA LYS A 938 -69.82 -27.27 -32.78
C LYS A 938 -70.33 -25.94 -32.22
N ALA A 939 -71.62 -25.87 -31.91
CA ALA A 939 -72.19 -24.70 -31.23
C ALA A 939 -71.61 -24.53 -29.82
N LEU A 940 -71.39 -25.64 -29.10
CA LEU A 940 -70.75 -25.64 -27.77
C LEU A 940 -69.30 -25.16 -27.83
N ALA A 941 -68.50 -25.65 -28.79
CA ALA A 941 -67.12 -25.20 -28.99
C ALA A 941 -67.07 -23.70 -29.35
N LYS A 942 -67.99 -23.24 -30.20
CA LYS A 942 -68.11 -21.82 -30.57
C LYS A 942 -68.53 -20.94 -29.39
N CYS A 943 -69.49 -21.41 -28.57
CA CYS A 943 -69.92 -20.73 -27.35
C CYS A 943 -68.76 -20.62 -26.35
N LEU A 944 -67.93 -21.67 -26.26
CA LEU A 944 -66.73 -21.69 -25.43
C LEU A 944 -65.65 -20.73 -25.96
N GLU A 945 -65.42 -20.64 -27.27
CA GLU A 945 -64.50 -19.67 -27.86
C GLU A 945 -64.97 -18.21 -27.65
N GLU A 946 -66.28 -17.96 -27.66
CA GLU A 946 -66.86 -16.63 -27.43
C GLU A 946 -66.82 -16.19 -25.95
N HIS A 947 -66.91 -17.13 -24.99
CA HIS A 947 -67.01 -16.82 -23.55
C HIS A 947 -65.75 -17.18 -22.75
N CYS A 948 -64.87 -18.02 -23.29
CA CYS A 948 -63.59 -18.46 -22.71
C CYS A 948 -62.47 -18.41 -23.79
N PRO A 949 -62.07 -17.22 -24.28
CA PRO A 949 -61.04 -17.11 -25.31
C PRO A 949 -59.68 -17.63 -24.81
N GLU A 950 -58.94 -18.35 -25.66
CA GLU A 950 -57.57 -18.78 -25.33
C GLU A 950 -56.70 -17.55 -25.01
N PRO A 951 -55.89 -17.57 -23.94
CA PRO A 951 -54.98 -16.47 -23.65
C PRO A 951 -53.94 -16.33 -24.77
N PRO A 952 -53.53 -15.10 -25.13
CA PRO A 952 -52.55 -14.88 -26.18
C PRO A 952 -51.23 -15.58 -25.83
N SER A 953 -50.85 -16.59 -26.62
CA SER A 953 -49.56 -17.27 -26.49
C SER A 953 -48.42 -16.34 -26.94
N GLU A 954 -47.36 -16.25 -26.14
CA GLU A 954 -46.12 -15.55 -26.49
C GLU A 954 -45.60 -15.94 -27.88
N ARG A 955 -45.23 -14.95 -28.70
CA ARG A 955 -44.37 -15.15 -29.86
C ARG A 955 -43.21 -14.17 -29.80
N THR A 956 -41.99 -14.67 -29.65
CA THR A 956 -40.76 -13.94 -30.00
C THR A 956 -40.14 -14.55 -31.27
N PRO A 957 -39.70 -13.74 -32.24
CA PRO A 957 -39.05 -14.24 -33.45
C PRO A 957 -37.70 -14.90 -33.11
N GLY A 958 -37.50 -16.15 -33.54
CA GLY A 958 -36.16 -16.77 -33.61
C GLY A 958 -35.88 -18.01 -32.77
N LYS A 959 -36.80 -18.49 -31.91
CA LYS A 959 -36.66 -19.84 -31.32
C LYS A 959 -37.28 -20.88 -32.28
N PRO A 960 -36.53 -21.89 -32.76
CA PRO A 960 -37.15 -23.05 -33.40
C PRO A 960 -37.94 -23.81 -32.34
N VAL A 961 -39.23 -24.04 -32.64
CA VAL A 961 -40.12 -24.88 -31.84
C VAL A 961 -39.49 -26.26 -31.69
N LYS A 962 -39.15 -26.68 -30.46
CA LYS A 962 -38.79 -28.08 -30.20
C LYS A 962 -40.03 -28.92 -30.48
N GLY A 963 -39.91 -29.82 -31.47
CA GLY A 963 -41.02 -30.46 -32.16
C GLY A 963 -42.08 -31.10 -31.28
N ARG A 964 -43.30 -30.59 -31.39
CA ARG A 964 -44.53 -31.38 -31.19
C ARG A 964 -45.71 -30.97 -32.08
N ASP A 965 -45.61 -29.88 -32.85
CA ASP A 965 -46.74 -29.33 -33.63
C ASP A 965 -46.62 -29.39 -35.17
N GLU A 966 -45.59 -30.04 -35.73
CA GLU A 966 -45.48 -30.17 -37.20
C GLU A 966 -46.32 -31.31 -37.82
N LYS A 967 -47.04 -32.11 -37.02
CA LYS A 967 -47.91 -33.18 -37.56
C LYS A 967 -49.38 -32.80 -37.75
N ARG A 968 -49.78 -31.55 -37.50
CA ARG A 968 -51.20 -31.14 -37.53
C ARG A 968 -51.63 -30.35 -38.77
N ALA A 969 -50.72 -30.01 -39.70
CA ALA A 969 -51.05 -29.15 -40.86
C ALA A 969 -51.13 -29.86 -42.23
N GLN A 970 -50.98 -31.19 -42.32
CA GLN A 970 -51.15 -31.91 -43.59
C GLN A 970 -51.92 -33.22 -43.40
N ALA A 971 -53.24 -33.12 -43.23
CA ALA A 971 -54.14 -34.28 -43.35
C ALA A 971 -55.57 -33.85 -43.73
N GLU A 972 -55.72 -33.12 -44.84
CA GLU A 972 -56.97 -33.11 -45.61
C GLU A 972 -56.62 -33.30 -47.09
N THR A 973 -56.54 -34.54 -47.56
CA THR A 973 -57.28 -35.07 -48.75
C THR A 973 -56.72 -36.43 -49.21
N ARG A 974 -57.66 -37.37 -49.42
CA ARG A 974 -57.64 -38.53 -50.34
C ARG A 974 -56.78 -39.77 -50.02
N ILE A 975 -57.47 -40.75 -49.41
CA ILE A 975 -57.73 -42.15 -49.87
C ILE A 975 -56.72 -42.74 -50.89
N THR A 976 -56.03 -43.86 -50.56
CA THR A 976 -56.26 -45.24 -51.09
C THR A 976 -55.11 -46.23 -50.77
N ILE A 977 -55.43 -47.24 -49.94
CA ILE A 977 -55.16 -48.71 -49.94
C ILE A 977 -53.90 -49.33 -50.62
N LYS A 978 -53.30 -50.28 -49.87
CA LYS A 978 -52.48 -51.49 -50.21
C LYS A 978 -51.00 -51.36 -49.82
N SER A 979 -50.26 -52.38 -49.38
CA SER A 979 -50.47 -53.74 -48.86
C SER A 979 -49.09 -54.29 -48.49
N GLU A 980 -49.01 -55.10 -47.44
CA GLU A 980 -48.09 -56.24 -47.27
C GLU A 980 -46.54 -56.07 -47.29
N THR A 981 -45.97 -56.52 -46.15
CA THR A 981 -44.91 -57.56 -46.01
C THR A 981 -43.42 -57.22 -45.99
N ALA A 982 -42.75 -58.09 -45.20
CA ALA A 982 -41.32 -58.41 -45.09
C ALA A 982 -40.45 -57.50 -44.20
N SER A 983 -39.42 -57.98 -43.48
CA SER A 983 -39.17 -59.16 -42.65
C SER A 983 -37.70 -59.07 -42.21
N ARG A 984 -37.42 -59.19 -40.90
CA ARG A 984 -36.17 -59.75 -40.27
C ARG A 984 -34.81 -59.04 -40.53
N PRO A 985 -33.73 -59.36 -39.78
CA PRO A 985 -33.63 -59.48 -38.32
C PRO A 985 -32.33 -58.87 -37.74
N VAL A 986 -32.33 -58.71 -36.41
CA VAL A 986 -31.15 -58.47 -35.56
C VAL A 986 -30.23 -59.70 -35.52
N LYS A 987 -28.91 -59.49 -35.59
CA LYS A 987 -27.90 -60.48 -35.15
C LYS A 987 -27.00 -59.92 -34.04
N ARG A 988 -26.98 -60.70 -32.96
CA ARG A 988 -26.17 -60.65 -31.74
C ARG A 988 -24.66 -60.73 -32.01
N ALA A 989 -23.88 -60.20 -31.07
CA ALA A 989 -22.74 -60.94 -30.52
C ALA A 989 -22.68 -60.74 -29.00
N VAL A 990 -22.51 -61.86 -28.29
CA VAL A 990 -22.55 -62.07 -26.84
C VAL A 990 -21.10 -62.19 -26.33
N ALA A 991 -20.77 -61.58 -25.19
CA ALA A 991 -19.73 -62.07 -24.28
C ALA A 991 -19.96 -61.46 -22.89
N LYS A 992 -20.55 -62.24 -21.96
CA LYS A 992 -19.90 -62.94 -20.84
C LYS A 992 -19.60 -62.05 -19.62
N LEU A 993 -20.43 -62.23 -18.60
CA LEU A 993 -20.18 -61.91 -17.20
C LEU A 993 -18.91 -62.62 -16.70
N ALA A 994 -18.02 -61.86 -16.03
CA ALA A 994 -17.03 -62.39 -15.10
C ALA A 994 -16.93 -61.47 -13.87
N LYS A 995 -16.66 -62.13 -12.75
CA LYS A 995 -16.84 -61.70 -11.36
C LYS A 995 -15.93 -60.55 -10.90
N VAL A 996 -16.44 -59.88 -9.87
CA VAL A 996 -15.78 -59.13 -8.79
C VAL A 996 -14.38 -59.68 -8.48
N GLY A 997 -13.39 -58.80 -8.57
CA GLY A 997 -12.01 -59.02 -8.14
C GLY A 997 -11.37 -57.67 -7.81
N ASP A 998 -10.91 -57.58 -6.57
CA ASP A 998 -10.17 -56.51 -5.91
C ASP A 998 -8.99 -55.99 -6.76
N MET A 999 -8.86 -54.68 -6.96
CA MET A 999 -7.65 -54.05 -7.54
C MET A 999 -7.37 -52.68 -6.94
N THR A 1000 -6.45 -52.70 -5.98
CA THR A 1000 -5.50 -51.63 -5.67
C THR A 1000 -4.57 -51.40 -6.87
N GLU A 1001 -4.63 -50.26 -7.57
CA GLU A 1001 -3.46 -49.71 -8.27
C GLU A 1001 -3.66 -48.24 -8.71
N ARG A 1002 -2.55 -47.51 -8.72
CA ARG A 1002 -2.43 -46.09 -9.05
C ARG A 1002 -2.53 -45.89 -10.56
N ASP A 1003 -3.44 -45.03 -10.99
CA ASP A 1003 -3.62 -44.64 -12.39
C ASP A 1003 -2.52 -43.63 -12.84
N PRO A 1004 -1.70 -43.90 -13.88
CA PRO A 1004 -0.62 -43.03 -14.33
C PRO A 1004 -1.05 -41.74 -15.05
N GLU A 1005 -2.34 -41.53 -15.35
CA GLU A 1005 -2.78 -40.34 -16.10
C GLU A 1005 -2.77 -39.02 -15.29
N MET A 1006 -2.79 -39.06 -13.95
CA MET A 1006 -2.81 -37.84 -13.12
C MET A 1006 -1.50 -37.03 -13.13
N VAL A 1007 -0.37 -37.62 -13.55
CA VAL A 1007 0.96 -36.97 -13.45
C VAL A 1007 1.32 -36.18 -14.71
N ARG A 1008 0.60 -36.38 -15.82
CA ARG A 1008 0.96 -35.82 -17.14
C ARG A 1008 0.54 -34.35 -17.33
N MET A 1009 -0.42 -33.84 -16.55
CA MET A 1009 -0.81 -32.42 -16.58
C MET A 1009 0.22 -31.48 -15.92
N LEU A 1010 1.21 -32.01 -15.20
CA LEU A 1010 2.20 -31.22 -14.44
C LEU A 1010 3.56 -31.08 -15.17
N SER A 1011 3.63 -31.44 -16.45
CA SER A 1011 4.87 -31.43 -17.23
C SER A 1011 4.71 -30.69 -18.56
N ILE A 1012 4.67 -29.36 -18.51
CA ILE A 1012 5.01 -28.52 -19.66
C ILE A 1012 5.93 -27.39 -19.17
N THR A 1013 7.24 -27.63 -19.28
CA THR A 1013 8.24 -26.57 -19.42
C THR A 1013 9.24 -26.98 -20.52
N GLY A 1014 9.23 -26.22 -21.61
CA GLY A 1014 10.38 -25.93 -22.48
C GLY A 1014 10.87 -26.99 -23.46
N SER A 1015 10.51 -26.83 -24.74
CA SER A 1015 11.36 -27.15 -25.89
C SER A 1015 10.78 -26.55 -27.17
N GLU A 1016 11.36 -25.45 -27.67
CA GLU A 1016 11.09 -24.92 -29.01
C GLU A 1016 11.45 -25.93 -30.12
N LYS A 1017 10.59 -26.05 -31.13
CA LYS A 1017 10.94 -25.98 -32.57
C LYS A 1017 9.71 -26.14 -33.47
N GLY A 1018 9.41 -25.08 -34.24
CA GLY A 1018 8.94 -25.13 -35.63
C GLY A 1018 7.44 -25.31 -35.89
N GLY A 1019 6.84 -24.34 -36.59
CA GLY A 1019 5.59 -24.54 -37.34
C GLY A 1019 4.65 -23.33 -37.28
N ALA A 1020 4.74 -22.45 -38.27
CA ALA A 1020 3.78 -21.37 -38.48
C ALA A 1020 2.38 -21.93 -38.82
N ALA A 1021 1.34 -21.45 -38.14
CA ALA A 1021 -0.03 -21.46 -38.61
C ALA A 1021 -0.75 -20.22 -38.05
N ALA A 1022 -1.42 -19.49 -38.94
CA ALA A 1022 -1.97 -18.16 -38.72
C ALA A 1022 -3.18 -18.12 -37.78
N PHE A 1023 -3.24 -17.09 -36.93
CA PHE A 1023 -4.45 -16.65 -36.23
C PHE A 1023 -5.19 -15.57 -37.03
N PRO A 1024 -6.53 -15.58 -37.09
CA PRO A 1024 -7.30 -14.39 -37.47
C PRO A 1024 -7.38 -13.39 -36.31
N ARG A 1025 -7.18 -12.11 -36.66
CA ARG A 1025 -7.26 -10.91 -35.80
C ARG A 1025 -8.64 -10.70 -35.17
N VAL A 1026 -8.69 -10.31 -33.89
CA VAL A 1026 -9.66 -9.31 -33.36
C VAL A 1026 -8.99 -8.46 -32.26
N VAL A 1027 -8.73 -7.19 -32.64
CA VAL A 1027 -8.75 -5.89 -31.94
C VAL A 1027 -8.13 -5.70 -30.53
N ARG A 1028 -7.17 -4.75 -30.49
CA ARG A 1028 -6.50 -4.11 -29.34
C ARG A 1028 -7.40 -3.08 -28.63
N MET A 1029 -7.29 -2.96 -27.30
CA MET A 1029 -7.30 -1.66 -26.61
C MET A 1029 -6.26 -1.68 -25.47
N PHE A 1030 -5.66 -0.51 -25.23
CA PHE A 1030 -4.57 -0.18 -24.29
C PHE A 1030 -3.15 -0.47 -24.79
N SER A 1031 -2.62 0.49 -25.56
CA SER A 1031 -1.19 0.79 -25.63
C SER A 1031 -0.84 1.90 -24.62
N PRO A 1032 0.25 1.78 -23.85
CA PRO A 1032 0.85 2.90 -23.12
C PRO A 1032 1.71 3.79 -24.05
N PRO A 1033 1.97 5.06 -23.71
CA PRO A 1033 2.76 5.94 -24.57
C PRO A 1033 4.26 5.60 -24.54
N GLU A 1034 4.89 5.74 -25.71
CA GLU A 1034 6.33 5.58 -25.95
C GLU A 1034 7.14 6.73 -25.35
N GLU A 1035 8.32 6.41 -24.81
CA GLU A 1035 9.50 7.27 -24.93
C GLU A 1035 10.73 6.40 -25.27
N ALA A 1036 11.60 6.99 -26.09
CA ALA A 1036 12.49 6.32 -27.03
C ALA A 1036 13.84 5.89 -26.44
N ALA A 1037 14.38 4.77 -26.93
CA ALA A 1037 15.82 4.54 -26.99
C ALA A 1037 16.18 3.61 -28.17
N THR A 1038 16.81 4.21 -29.17
CA THR A 1038 17.32 3.59 -30.40
C THR A 1038 18.66 2.89 -30.20
N THR A 1039 18.75 1.63 -30.67
CA THR A 1039 19.86 0.95 -31.41
C THR A 1039 21.31 0.98 -30.84
N LYS A 1040 22.14 -0.07 -30.86
CA LYS A 1040 22.36 -1.14 -31.86
C LYS A 1040 23.47 -2.11 -31.34
N ALA A 1041 23.34 -3.41 -31.69
CA ALA A 1041 24.39 -4.36 -32.15
C ALA A 1041 25.66 -4.61 -31.28
N ALA A 1042 26.29 -5.78 -31.16
CA ALA A 1042 26.27 -7.05 -31.90
C ALA A 1042 26.88 -8.19 -31.05
N LEU A 1043 26.48 -9.41 -31.40
CA LEU A 1043 27.13 -10.72 -31.29
C LEU A 1043 28.65 -10.74 -30.98
N ARG A 1044 29.10 -11.58 -30.03
CA ARG A 1044 29.69 -12.91 -30.36
C ARG A 1044 30.06 -13.78 -29.15
N GLU A 1045 29.84 -15.06 -29.38
CA GLU A 1045 30.23 -16.29 -28.68
C GLU A 1045 31.59 -16.28 -27.95
N LYS A 1046 31.64 -16.93 -26.77
CA LYS A 1046 32.37 -18.19 -26.55
C LYS A 1046 32.23 -18.67 -25.09
N GLN A 1047 31.48 -19.76 -24.89
CA GLN A 1047 31.83 -20.79 -23.90
C GLN A 1047 33.05 -21.60 -24.42
N PRO A 1048 33.71 -22.55 -23.71
CA PRO A 1048 33.29 -23.23 -22.46
C PRO A 1048 34.45 -23.59 -21.47
N LYS A 1049 34.08 -24.13 -20.31
CA LYS A 1049 34.47 -25.47 -19.79
C LYS A 1049 34.79 -25.51 -18.28
N LYS A 1050 33.96 -26.31 -17.59
CA LYS A 1050 34.29 -27.41 -16.68
C LYS A 1050 35.28 -27.12 -15.52
N LYS A 1051 34.84 -27.34 -14.28
CA LYS A 1051 34.99 -28.64 -13.60
C LYS A 1051 34.29 -28.68 -12.23
N VAL A 1052 33.68 -29.84 -12.00
CA VAL A 1052 33.04 -30.35 -10.79
C VAL A 1052 34.10 -30.81 -9.77
N LYS A 1053 33.83 -30.62 -8.47
CA LYS A 1053 34.00 -31.60 -7.33
C LYS A 1053 33.64 -30.89 -6.01
N LYS A 1054 32.50 -31.15 -5.35
CA LYS A 1054 32.30 -32.12 -4.23
C LYS A 1054 33.54 -32.19 -3.31
N ALA A 1055 33.51 -31.89 -2.00
CA ALA A 1055 32.79 -32.60 -0.95
C ALA A 1055 33.19 -32.11 0.47
N ARG A 1056 32.26 -32.32 1.41
CA ARG A 1056 32.42 -32.68 2.84
C ARG A 1056 32.77 -31.62 3.91
N SER A 1057 31.72 -31.29 4.68
CA SER A 1057 31.52 -31.54 6.12
C SER A 1057 32.73 -31.48 7.07
N ARG A 1058 32.64 -30.60 8.08
CA ARG A 1058 32.38 -30.91 9.50
C ARG A 1058 32.79 -29.72 10.38
N ARG A 1059 31.82 -28.95 10.87
CA ARG A 1059 31.49 -28.76 12.29
C ARG A 1059 30.32 -27.81 12.41
#